data_AF-A0A8S3UWF6-F1
#
_entry.id   AF-A0A8S3UWF6-F1
#
_cell.length_a   1.000
_cell.length_b   1.000
_cell.length_c   1.000
_cell.angle_alpha   90.00
_cell.angle_beta   90.00
_cell.angle_gamma   90.00
#
_symmetry.space_group_name_H-M   'P 1'
#
loop_
_entity.id
_entity.type
_entity.pdbx_description
1 polymer ?
#
loop_
_entity_poly.entity_id
_entity_poly.type
_entity_poly.pdbx_seq_one_letter_code
_entity_poly.pdbx_strand_id
1 'polypeptide(L)'
;MKQQLPMTENSPEITISLSPIQTPDDNSLKPKRVLFRKDSSSSDENFEVSPAKKSNSRQRMTRELPIIENSPEITILSSPIQTQVDNSLKAKRVLFRTDFSSSDENDSLQSLDDCDEPPATENYDNDPLLPIFCAQKSGIKTKEAVEILIKKQPQFKLAKTIPYNINQNVTFVYSIDSIGHWKNALCDNMGRWNQKGTDKQFFKVEEEGNIIIEKNDTYCDFSVIRRKYQNYSSNSLHRVMITVENLKTGNMLDQILVQYYFDGEERDIQVAPHGNSKQYSSYQRTQETTKQRIKELCQEKKSGPKNVMHSMIEEQNGLEQIRGSSYIPRDRQQVSNLKRKFQQTSDKDPLLECIDLAKQQEKTAKKFVRDVRAGPEFTMFLCTDRQPEEMNKFCTNLKNFSVVGIDTTFNIGKYYVTIITYRHLMLKTSKGTEPVITGPILLHQKQSFDSFFKLSSGLVQENKNLLNLKVFGTDGDVNLSDAFSASFPDSLHLLCDLHMFDNIERQLRKLGITGHIARTFTKDIFGMIEGTNKIKGLVDSMSQEEFDSRLKDLKHVWIDRHSQGQSFYNYFVEYKSELIKKCMSAEVRTKCGLEFPPKIYTQNANECMHSVLKGDISKSKGASVKLDAYEFAKEAEKFIRRQETEIKMAIIGKGEYKLKEEYQELFVDENSYWRKSESQREAVYRKFQRQPIKISGIEHDEDLTATSSAIIFPVSEEESQIVNVPFRILSDICRCAKQLLSEDGNITLLPGCKDGKLFMVANFISNNDPHILEYQAGPVTICCDKKCSRYISFNLCQHTLALSQYLGIFNSYLNSYRKKYKDKCDVTNLANANMATNRGKKASKATQRRKGAANKTSIELQEYVEKDIPTQDQPFHLTFCAGLIRKCYGCNQEFSKKHRKSPHDLLLKRYDFRSYFSPKSNCQKTSKNMQSTYFHFSAECARRLVPRFEMTHVIVHNEIKEQLKEGHKEILDQHNIKY
;
A
#
# COMPACT_ATOMS: atom_id res chain seq x y z
N MET A 1 -28.75 14.38 -78.48
CA MET A 1 -27.76 15.43 -78.81
C MET A 1 -26.44 15.02 -78.17
N LYS A 2 -25.43 14.68 -78.98
CA LYS A 2 -24.20 15.49 -79.24
C LYS A 2 -23.24 15.50 -78.02
N GLN A 3 -22.17 14.67 -78.03
CA GLN A 3 -20.84 14.84 -78.68
C GLN A 3 -19.82 15.40 -77.65
N GLN A 4 -18.51 15.06 -77.63
CA GLN A 4 -17.67 14.36 -78.62
C GLN A 4 -16.42 13.66 -78.00
N LEU A 5 -15.87 12.67 -78.70
CA LEU A 5 -14.47 12.11 -78.61
C LEU A 5 -13.56 12.87 -79.63
N PRO A 6 -12.20 12.71 -79.75
CA PRO A 6 -11.37 11.48 -79.66
C PRO A 6 -9.95 11.64 -78.98
N MET A 7 -9.19 10.56 -78.68
CA MET A 7 -8.05 9.88 -79.40
C MET A 7 -6.85 10.81 -79.80
N THR A 8 -5.58 10.39 -79.99
CA THR A 8 -4.90 9.08 -80.27
C THR A 8 -3.55 8.94 -79.49
N GLU A 9 -3.16 7.76 -78.98
CA GLU A 9 -2.27 6.68 -79.51
C GLU A 9 -0.75 6.96 -79.62
N ASN A 10 0.07 6.01 -79.11
CA ASN A 10 1.12 5.34 -79.90
C ASN A 10 1.76 4.14 -79.15
N SER A 11 1.84 2.98 -79.81
CA SER A 11 2.53 1.77 -79.28
C SER A 11 2.79 0.71 -80.37
N PRO A 12 4.03 0.22 -80.49
CA PRO A 12 4.33 -1.12 -81.05
C PRO A 12 5.46 -1.89 -80.31
N GLU A 13 5.62 -3.22 -80.38
CA GLU A 13 4.68 -4.34 -80.61
C GLU A 13 5.38 -5.71 -80.37
N ILE A 14 4.75 -6.66 -79.66
CA ILE A 14 4.98 -8.14 -79.78
C ILE A 14 6.42 -8.59 -79.36
N THR A 15 6.92 -9.84 -79.18
CA THR A 15 6.54 -11.29 -79.23
C THR A 15 7.07 -11.96 -77.91
N ILE A 16 6.87 -13.22 -77.47
CA ILE A 16 6.22 -14.47 -77.94
C ILE A 16 5.46 -15.12 -76.73
N SER A 17 4.59 -16.11 -77.01
CA SER A 17 3.88 -17.01 -76.08
C SER A 17 4.79 -18.14 -75.49
N LEU A 18 4.41 -19.01 -74.54
CA LEU A 18 3.28 -19.96 -74.50
C LEU A 18 2.78 -20.36 -73.09
N SER A 19 1.51 -20.80 -73.05
CA SER A 19 0.70 -21.29 -71.91
C SER A 19 0.68 -22.84 -71.87
N PRO A 20 -0.31 -23.58 -71.29
CA PRO A 20 -1.38 -23.29 -70.28
C PRO A 20 -1.13 -24.01 -68.91
N ILE A 21 -1.99 -24.60 -68.04
CA ILE A 21 -3.38 -25.17 -68.02
C ILE A 21 -4.01 -25.12 -66.58
N GLN A 22 -5.35 -24.88 -66.51
CA GLN A 22 -6.37 -25.20 -65.45
C GLN A 22 -6.39 -24.59 -64.02
N THR A 23 -7.64 -24.41 -63.58
CA THR A 23 -8.23 -24.13 -62.24
C THR A 23 -8.96 -25.43 -61.74
N PRO A 24 -9.77 -25.50 -60.65
CA PRO A 24 -10.24 -24.47 -59.69
C PRO A 24 -10.31 -24.90 -58.19
N ASP A 25 -10.98 -24.05 -57.39
CA ASP A 25 -11.79 -24.28 -56.17
C ASP A 25 -11.23 -24.88 -54.85
N ASP A 26 -11.18 -23.98 -53.85
CA ASP A 26 -11.82 -24.04 -52.52
C ASP A 26 -11.99 -25.38 -51.76
N ASN A 27 -11.23 -25.58 -50.67
CA ASN A 27 -11.83 -25.85 -49.34
C ASN A 27 -10.89 -25.75 -48.11
N SER A 28 -11.49 -25.90 -46.93
CA SER A 28 -10.85 -25.80 -45.60
C SER A 28 -10.31 -27.12 -45.02
N LEU A 29 -9.28 -27.08 -44.13
CA LEU A 29 -9.16 -27.79 -42.81
C LEU A 29 -7.72 -28.01 -42.29
N LYS A 30 -7.62 -28.25 -40.96
CA LYS A 30 -6.41 -28.56 -40.15
C LYS A 30 -6.17 -30.09 -40.09
N PRO A 31 -4.93 -30.64 -39.95
CA PRO A 31 -4.32 -30.95 -38.63
C PRO A 31 -2.75 -30.89 -38.68
N LYS A 32 -1.85 -31.40 -37.81
CA LYS A 32 -1.77 -32.16 -36.50
C LYS A 32 -0.81 -31.37 -35.54
N ARG A 33 -0.61 -31.55 -34.22
CA ARG A 33 -0.93 -32.53 -33.13
C ARG A 33 0.15 -33.55 -32.65
N VAL A 34 1.13 -33.05 -31.85
CA VAL A 34 1.79 -33.68 -30.65
C VAL A 34 2.83 -34.84 -30.83
N LEU A 35 3.65 -35.08 -29.77
CA LEU A 35 4.50 -36.27 -29.43
C LEU A 35 5.90 -36.33 -30.10
N PHE A 36 6.99 -36.90 -29.51
CA PHE A 36 7.35 -37.25 -28.11
C PHE A 36 8.88 -37.57 -27.98
N ARG A 37 9.51 -37.24 -26.83
CA ARG A 37 10.32 -38.13 -25.93
C ARG A 37 11.64 -38.83 -26.39
N LYS A 38 12.41 -39.30 -25.38
CA LYS A 38 13.48 -40.34 -25.37
C LYS A 38 14.91 -39.89 -25.83
N ASP A 39 16.03 -40.46 -25.32
CA ASP A 39 16.27 -41.31 -24.13
C ASP A 39 17.73 -41.27 -23.59
N SER A 40 17.98 -42.11 -22.58
CA SER A 40 19.11 -42.29 -21.64
C SER A 40 20.47 -42.83 -22.16
N SER A 41 21.45 -42.89 -21.21
CA SER A 41 22.60 -43.84 -21.10
C SER A 41 23.74 -43.76 -22.16
N SER A 42 25.01 -44.10 -21.88
CA SER A 42 25.79 -44.37 -20.63
C SER A 42 27.30 -44.38 -20.96
N SER A 43 28.17 -44.56 -19.94
CA SER A 43 29.56 -45.11 -20.00
C SER A 43 30.60 -44.45 -20.94
N ASP A 44 31.62 -43.74 -20.43
CA ASP A 44 33.00 -44.24 -20.08
C ASP A 44 33.96 -44.15 -21.31
N GLU A 45 35.28 -43.89 -21.27
CA GLU A 45 36.32 -43.86 -20.21
C GLU A 45 37.27 -42.61 -20.26
N ASN A 46 38.37 -42.65 -19.49
CA ASN A 46 39.46 -41.68 -19.24
C ASN A 46 40.33 -41.33 -20.49
N PHE A 47 41.15 -40.26 -20.59
CA PHE A 47 42.36 -39.95 -19.78
C PHE A 47 42.83 -38.45 -19.90
N GLU A 48 43.96 -38.11 -19.24
CA GLU A 48 44.66 -36.81 -19.02
C GLU A 48 44.88 -35.89 -20.28
N VAL A 49 45.21 -34.59 -20.24
CA VAL A 49 46.19 -33.79 -19.43
C VAL A 49 45.76 -32.30 -19.27
N SER A 50 46.36 -31.60 -18.28
CA SER A 50 46.23 -30.15 -17.91
C SER A 50 46.92 -29.15 -18.89
N PRO A 51 46.88 -27.77 -18.76
CA PRO A 51 46.57 -26.97 -17.56
C PRO A 51 45.83 -25.59 -17.69
N ALA A 52 45.45 -25.07 -16.51
CA ALA A 52 45.43 -23.65 -16.08
C ALA A 52 44.55 -22.58 -16.78
N LYS A 53 43.56 -22.07 -16.02
CA LYS A 53 43.61 -20.71 -15.40
C LYS A 53 42.49 -20.49 -14.37
N LYS A 54 42.80 -19.81 -13.26
CA LYS A 54 41.85 -19.38 -12.22
C LYS A 54 41.85 -17.86 -12.08
N SER A 55 40.66 -17.32 -11.78
CA SER A 55 40.37 -16.06 -11.05
C SER A 55 41.16 -14.79 -11.35
N ASN A 56 40.44 -13.67 -11.44
CA ASN A 56 40.92 -12.45 -10.79
C ASN A 56 39.76 -11.66 -10.15
N SER A 57 39.98 -11.21 -8.92
CA SER A 57 39.09 -10.30 -8.19
C SER A 57 39.85 -9.00 -7.91
N ARG A 58 39.23 -7.98 -7.33
CA ARG A 58 39.96 -6.80 -6.84
C ARG A 58 39.49 -6.38 -5.46
N GLN A 59 40.45 -6.30 -4.54
CA GLN A 59 40.32 -5.78 -3.18
C GLN A 59 40.61 -4.27 -3.14
N ARG A 60 40.38 -3.67 -1.96
CA ARG A 60 41.07 -2.46 -1.51
C ARG A 60 41.20 -2.53 0.02
N MET A 61 42.24 -3.20 0.53
CA MET A 61 43.51 -2.60 0.99
C MET A 61 43.37 -1.68 2.21
N THR A 62 43.84 -2.18 3.35
CA THR A 62 44.44 -1.44 4.48
C THR A 62 45.89 -1.93 4.66
N ARG A 63 46.74 -1.14 5.33
CA ARG A 63 48.19 -1.39 5.42
C ARG A 63 48.60 -2.12 6.69
N GLU A 64 49.70 -2.85 6.59
CA GLU A 64 50.42 -3.56 7.66
C GLU A 64 51.56 -2.70 8.24
N LEU A 65 52.06 -3.07 9.43
CA LEU A 65 53.48 -3.09 9.85
C LEU A 65 53.63 -4.14 11.00
N PRO A 66 54.84 -4.61 11.36
CA PRO A 66 55.04 -6.02 11.76
C PRO A 66 55.24 -6.31 13.27
N ILE A 67 55.46 -7.60 13.56
CA ILE A 67 55.75 -8.23 14.86
C ILE A 67 57.18 -7.97 15.33
N ILE A 68 57.37 -7.79 16.65
CA ILE A 68 58.65 -7.96 17.38
C ILE A 68 58.35 -8.75 18.67
N GLU A 69 59.34 -9.47 19.19
CA GLU A 69 59.24 -10.43 20.30
C GLU A 69 59.49 -9.83 21.71
N ASN A 70 59.27 -10.68 22.73
CA ASN A 70 59.77 -10.65 24.12
C ASN A 70 58.92 -10.00 25.24
N SER A 71 59.08 -10.64 26.41
CA SER A 71 58.45 -10.45 27.74
C SER A 71 59.15 -9.33 28.56
N PRO A 72 58.80 -9.01 29.84
CA PRO A 72 57.88 -9.69 30.77
C PRO A 72 56.95 -8.77 31.63
N GLU A 73 56.25 -9.40 32.58
CA GLU A 73 55.79 -8.95 33.93
C GLU A 73 55.46 -7.46 34.23
N ILE A 74 54.33 -7.23 34.93
CA ILE A 74 54.32 -6.70 36.32
C ILE A 74 52.90 -6.77 36.97
N THR A 75 52.89 -6.82 38.31
CA THR A 75 51.78 -7.19 39.22
C THR A 75 50.70 -6.10 39.45
N ILE A 76 49.53 -6.55 39.92
CA ILE A 76 48.37 -5.75 40.40
C ILE A 76 48.67 -5.09 41.77
N LEU A 77 48.26 -3.83 41.97
CA LEU A 77 47.89 -3.14 43.24
C LEU A 77 47.24 -1.78 42.85
N SER A 78 46.30 -1.13 43.56
CA SER A 78 45.30 -1.54 44.55
C SER A 78 44.24 -0.41 44.73
N SER A 79 43.09 -0.69 45.37
CA SER A 79 42.07 0.31 45.75
C SER A 79 42.56 1.23 46.91
N PRO A 80 41.91 2.39 47.22
CA PRO A 80 40.72 2.35 48.10
C PRO A 80 39.65 3.49 48.00
N ILE A 81 38.39 3.11 48.26
CA ILE A 81 37.41 3.66 49.25
C ILE A 81 37.24 5.19 49.45
N GLN A 82 36.00 5.68 49.34
CA GLN A 82 35.18 6.44 50.35
C GLN A 82 33.86 6.91 49.66
N THR A 83 32.61 6.55 50.02
CA THR A 83 31.80 6.50 51.28
C THR A 83 31.18 7.84 51.73
N GLN A 84 29.84 7.97 51.64
CA GLN A 84 28.84 8.29 52.70
C GLN A 84 27.42 8.45 52.05
N VAL A 85 26.29 7.89 52.51
CA VAL A 85 25.56 7.94 53.83
C VAL A 85 24.64 9.21 53.87
N ASP A 86 23.34 9.18 54.23
CA ASP A 86 22.62 8.26 55.14
C ASP A 86 21.07 8.06 54.94
N ASN A 87 20.53 7.01 55.60
CA ASN A 87 19.22 6.80 56.31
C ASN A 87 17.87 7.49 55.93
N SER A 88 16.67 6.96 56.28
CA SER A 88 16.22 5.61 56.76
C SER A 88 14.68 5.45 56.76
N LEU A 89 14.18 4.19 56.82
CA LEU A 89 13.04 3.66 57.63
C LEU A 89 12.62 2.28 57.03
N LYS A 90 13.07 1.14 57.59
CA LYS A 90 12.44 0.30 58.65
C LYS A 90 11.11 -0.38 58.20
N ALA A 91 10.90 -1.70 58.40
CA ALA A 91 11.72 -2.70 59.11
C ALA A 91 11.32 -4.19 58.90
N LYS A 92 12.34 -5.08 58.84
CA LYS A 92 12.40 -6.49 59.37
C LYS A 92 11.44 -7.56 58.77
N ARG A 93 11.67 -8.89 58.83
CA ARG A 93 12.78 -9.87 59.10
C ARG A 93 12.21 -11.27 58.69
N VAL A 94 12.88 -12.42 58.60
CA VAL A 94 14.25 -12.93 58.29
C VAL A 94 14.05 -14.48 58.22
N LEU A 95 14.54 -15.31 57.28
CA LEU A 95 15.86 -15.53 56.67
C LEU A 95 16.92 -16.06 57.66
N PHE A 96 17.36 -17.31 57.49
CA PHE A 96 18.66 -17.79 57.99
C PHE A 96 19.32 -18.75 56.99
N ARG A 97 20.66 -18.70 56.94
CA ARG A 97 21.56 -19.63 56.24
C ARG A 97 22.07 -20.67 57.24
N THR A 98 22.64 -21.75 56.72
CA THR A 98 24.04 -22.13 57.03
C THR A 98 24.66 -22.93 55.88
N ASP A 99 25.98 -23.11 55.91
CA ASP A 99 26.83 -23.58 54.82
C ASP A 99 27.72 -24.76 55.26
N PHE A 100 28.09 -25.65 54.32
CA PHE A 100 29.30 -26.50 54.26
C PHE A 100 29.49 -27.78 55.14
N SER A 101 30.31 -28.70 54.58
CA SER A 101 31.00 -29.88 55.20
C SER A 101 30.13 -31.08 55.67
N SER A 102 30.62 -32.33 55.79
CA SER A 102 31.69 -33.07 55.08
C SER A 102 31.58 -34.59 55.36
N SER A 103 32.30 -35.40 54.57
CA SER A 103 32.65 -36.83 54.69
C SER A 103 32.49 -37.61 56.02
N ASP A 104 31.99 -38.85 55.86
CA ASP A 104 32.38 -40.14 56.47
C ASP A 104 31.91 -40.63 57.87
N GLU A 105 31.18 -41.76 57.81
CA GLU A 105 31.17 -42.98 58.65
C GLU A 105 30.50 -43.13 60.05
N ASN A 106 30.02 -44.38 60.24
CA ASN A 106 29.70 -45.17 61.45
C ASN A 106 28.46 -44.86 62.33
N ASP A 107 27.33 -45.44 61.90
CA ASP A 107 26.70 -46.64 62.52
C ASP A 107 26.43 -46.70 64.04
N SER A 108 25.14 -46.76 64.43
CA SER A 108 24.59 -47.80 65.35
C SER A 108 23.07 -47.70 65.62
N LEU A 109 22.36 -48.81 65.36
CA LEU A 109 21.14 -49.35 66.02
C LEU A 109 19.80 -48.54 66.09
N GLN A 110 18.80 -49.07 65.37
CA GLN A 110 17.50 -49.64 65.84
C GLN A 110 16.51 -48.79 66.68
N SER A 111 15.17 -48.89 66.52
CA SER A 111 14.30 -49.54 65.49
C SER A 111 12.81 -49.23 65.76
N LEU A 112 11.90 -49.70 64.87
CA LEU A 112 10.43 -49.81 64.96
C LEU A 112 9.57 -48.68 64.34
N ASP A 113 9.24 -48.88 63.06
CA ASP A 113 7.90 -49.01 62.45
C ASP A 113 6.85 -47.90 62.77
N ASP A 114 6.20 -47.25 61.79
CA ASP A 114 5.45 -47.84 60.67
C ASP A 114 5.20 -46.80 59.54
N CYS A 115 5.61 -47.08 58.30
CA CYS A 115 5.29 -46.30 57.09
C CYS A 115 5.56 -47.15 55.82
N ASP A 116 4.50 -47.58 55.11
CA ASP A 116 4.62 -48.36 53.86
C ASP A 116 5.43 -47.62 52.78
N GLU A 117 6.52 -48.22 52.29
CA GLU A 117 7.12 -47.80 51.02
C GLU A 117 6.20 -48.17 49.85
N PRO A 118 5.93 -47.26 48.89
CA PRO A 118 5.19 -47.62 47.69
C PRO A 118 5.99 -48.64 46.86
N PRO A 119 5.35 -49.69 46.32
CA PRO A 119 6.06 -50.80 45.70
C PRO A 119 6.92 -50.33 44.52
N ALA A 120 8.17 -50.82 44.49
CA ALA A 120 9.19 -50.48 43.50
C ALA A 120 8.60 -50.53 42.08
N THR A 121 8.44 -49.36 41.46
CA THR A 121 7.81 -49.21 40.15
C THR A 121 8.90 -49.19 39.09
N GLU A 122 8.88 -50.19 38.20
CA GLU A 122 9.82 -50.34 37.11
C GLU A 122 9.78 -49.13 36.17
N ASN A 123 10.93 -48.53 35.86
CA ASN A 123 11.03 -47.27 35.11
C ASN A 123 11.76 -47.48 33.78
N TYR A 124 11.20 -46.95 32.69
CA TYR A 124 11.80 -47.02 31.36
C TYR A 124 13.13 -46.24 31.33
N ASP A 125 14.20 -46.86 30.81
CA ASP A 125 15.58 -46.35 30.79
C ASP A 125 16.08 -45.84 32.18
N ASN A 126 15.48 -46.34 33.28
CA ASN A 126 15.67 -45.87 34.66
C ASN A 126 15.25 -44.41 34.92
N ASP A 127 14.46 -43.77 34.04
CA ASP A 127 13.91 -42.41 34.26
C ASP A 127 12.70 -42.44 35.22
N PRO A 128 12.76 -41.83 36.43
CA PRO A 128 11.64 -41.78 37.36
C PRO A 128 10.41 -40.98 36.87
N LEU A 129 10.51 -40.33 35.70
CA LEU A 129 9.39 -39.70 35.00
C LEU A 129 8.68 -40.65 34.01
N LEU A 130 9.16 -41.89 33.85
CA LEU A 130 8.64 -42.91 32.93
C LEU A 130 8.34 -44.28 33.62
N PRO A 131 7.51 -44.31 34.68
CA PRO A 131 7.03 -45.58 35.25
C PRO A 131 6.28 -46.41 34.21
N ILE A 132 6.70 -47.67 34.07
CA ILE A 132 6.08 -48.66 33.19
C ILE A 132 4.82 -49.19 33.90
N PHE A 133 3.68 -49.13 33.21
CA PHE A 133 2.41 -49.64 33.73
C PHE A 133 2.33 -51.18 33.61
N CYS A 134 2.74 -51.72 32.45
CA CYS A 134 2.93 -53.16 32.23
C CYS A 134 3.71 -53.45 30.93
N ALA A 135 4.47 -54.54 30.92
CA ALA A 135 5.19 -55.05 29.75
C ALA A 135 4.40 -56.19 29.05
N GLN A 136 3.41 -55.83 28.21
CA GLN A 136 2.61 -56.80 27.46
C GLN A 136 3.11 -56.96 26.01
N LYS A 137 3.53 -58.17 25.63
CA LYS A 137 3.96 -58.55 24.26
C LYS A 137 2.84 -58.59 23.21
N SER A 138 1.60 -58.33 23.59
CA SER A 138 0.44 -58.31 22.68
C SER A 138 -0.45 -57.10 22.96
N GLY A 139 -1.16 -56.61 21.95
CA GLY A 139 -1.95 -55.39 22.06
C GLY A 139 -3.11 -55.50 23.07
N ILE A 140 -3.03 -54.74 24.17
CA ILE A 140 -3.97 -54.68 25.30
C ILE A 140 -5.44 -54.67 24.87
N LYS A 141 -6.35 -55.35 25.56
CA LYS A 141 -7.78 -55.37 25.15
C LYS A 141 -8.43 -54.01 25.41
N THR A 142 -9.39 -53.58 24.58
CA THR A 142 -9.98 -52.24 24.76
C THR A 142 -10.76 -52.13 26.07
N LYS A 143 -11.48 -53.18 26.49
CA LYS A 143 -12.19 -53.22 27.79
C LYS A 143 -11.21 -53.08 28.97
N GLU A 144 -10.13 -53.87 28.97
CA GLU A 144 -9.03 -53.82 29.95
C GLU A 144 -8.42 -52.41 30.07
N ALA A 145 -8.10 -51.76 28.94
CA ALA A 145 -7.61 -50.39 28.92
C ALA A 145 -8.64 -49.36 29.44
N VAL A 146 -9.93 -49.59 29.22
CA VAL A 146 -11.02 -48.71 29.73
C VAL A 146 -11.19 -48.87 31.24
N GLU A 147 -11.10 -50.10 31.77
CA GLU A 147 -11.11 -50.35 33.21
C GLU A 147 -9.92 -49.66 33.91
N ILE A 148 -8.72 -49.72 33.32
CA ILE A 148 -7.52 -49.04 33.84
C ILE A 148 -7.73 -47.53 33.92
N LEU A 149 -8.27 -46.91 32.87
CA LEU A 149 -8.42 -45.45 32.77
C LEU A 149 -9.61 -44.90 33.57
N ILE A 150 -10.69 -45.67 33.74
CA ILE A 150 -11.84 -45.27 34.57
C ILE A 150 -11.51 -45.40 36.07
N LYS A 151 -10.77 -46.43 36.48
CA LYS A 151 -10.38 -46.65 37.90
C LYS A 151 -9.39 -45.60 38.45
N LYS A 152 -8.82 -44.74 37.59
CA LYS A 152 -7.78 -43.72 37.88
C LYS A 152 -6.55 -44.27 38.61
N GLN A 153 -5.46 -44.45 37.87
CA GLN A 153 -4.18 -44.92 38.42
C GLN A 153 -3.53 -43.87 39.33
N PRO A 154 -2.86 -44.29 40.43
CA PRO A 154 -2.21 -43.38 41.37
C PRO A 154 -0.97 -42.72 40.76
N GLN A 155 -0.58 -41.55 41.27
CA GLN A 155 0.44 -40.68 40.63
C GLN A 155 1.81 -41.34 40.39
N PHE A 156 2.20 -42.33 41.19
CA PHE A 156 3.48 -43.04 41.02
C PHE A 156 3.48 -44.00 39.81
N LYS A 157 2.31 -44.36 39.27
CA LYS A 157 2.14 -45.14 38.02
C LYS A 157 1.87 -44.27 36.78
N LEU A 158 1.99 -42.95 36.89
CA LEU A 158 1.71 -42.01 35.79
C LEU A 158 3.00 -41.45 35.20
N ALA A 159 3.17 -41.65 33.89
CA ALA A 159 4.28 -41.09 33.12
C ALA A 159 4.14 -39.57 32.98
N LYS A 160 5.22 -38.86 33.32
CA LYS A 160 5.30 -37.38 33.43
C LYS A 160 6.11 -36.74 32.29
N THR A 161 6.86 -37.54 31.54
CA THR A 161 7.51 -37.16 30.28
C THR A 161 7.17 -38.19 29.20
N ILE A 162 7.69 -38.03 27.98
CA ILE A 162 7.45 -38.93 26.85
C ILE A 162 8.75 -39.71 26.58
N PRO A 163 8.70 -41.05 26.45
CA PRO A 163 9.90 -41.85 26.22
C PRO A 163 10.53 -41.58 24.85
N TYR A 164 11.84 -41.82 24.76
CA TYR A 164 12.61 -41.78 23.53
C TYR A 164 13.22 -43.16 23.25
N ASN A 165 13.50 -43.47 21.98
CA ASN A 165 14.13 -44.73 21.53
C ASN A 165 13.47 -46.01 22.10
N ILE A 166 12.15 -46.17 21.94
CA ILE A 166 11.43 -47.39 22.32
C ILE A 166 12.01 -48.62 21.61
N ASN A 167 12.67 -49.49 22.38
CA ASN A 167 13.25 -50.75 21.92
C ASN A 167 12.61 -52.01 22.55
N GLN A 168 11.86 -51.87 23.65
CA GLN A 168 11.18 -52.95 24.40
C GLN A 168 9.64 -52.84 24.42
N ASN A 169 8.93 -53.90 24.84
CA ASN A 169 7.46 -53.97 24.92
C ASN A 169 6.93 -53.28 26.18
N VAL A 170 6.45 -52.04 26.10
CA VAL A 170 6.05 -51.24 27.29
C VAL A 170 4.74 -50.48 27.14
N THR A 171 3.99 -50.40 28.24
CA THR A 171 2.75 -49.62 28.37
C THR A 171 2.93 -48.49 29.36
N PHE A 172 2.44 -47.30 29.01
CA PHE A 172 2.44 -46.12 29.86
C PHE A 172 1.01 -45.57 30.01
N VAL A 173 0.68 -45.13 31.22
CA VAL A 173 -0.50 -44.30 31.48
C VAL A 173 -0.02 -42.88 31.75
N TYR A 174 -0.55 -41.89 31.03
CA TYR A 174 -0.20 -40.48 31.20
C TYR A 174 -1.40 -39.71 31.72
N SER A 175 -1.15 -38.72 32.58
CA SER A 175 -2.08 -37.61 32.80
C SER A 175 -1.90 -36.57 31.68
N ILE A 176 -3.00 -36.14 31.06
CA ILE A 176 -3.05 -35.04 30.10
C ILE A 176 -2.57 -33.74 30.74
N ASP A 177 -2.94 -33.46 31.99
CA ASP A 177 -2.47 -32.29 32.73
C ASP A 177 -0.94 -32.31 32.89
N SER A 178 -0.36 -33.50 33.14
CA SER A 178 1.10 -33.68 33.28
C SER A 178 1.86 -33.48 31.96
N ILE A 179 1.30 -33.91 30.82
CA ILE A 179 1.93 -33.75 29.49
C ILE A 179 1.40 -32.54 28.69
N GLY A 180 0.53 -31.72 29.28
CA GLY A 180 -0.15 -30.55 28.73
C GLY A 180 -1.18 -30.79 27.62
N HIS A 181 -1.05 -31.85 26.80
CA HIS A 181 -2.01 -32.20 25.75
C HIS A 181 -1.81 -33.65 25.27
N TRP A 182 -2.89 -34.46 25.18
CA TRP A 182 -2.82 -35.89 24.75
C TRP A 182 -1.93 -36.20 23.53
N LYS A 183 -2.01 -35.42 22.44
CA LYS A 183 -1.18 -35.53 21.22
C LYS A 183 0.34 -35.45 21.48
N ASN A 184 0.79 -34.97 22.64
CA ASN A 184 2.20 -34.91 22.99
C ASN A 184 2.78 -36.32 23.17
N ALA A 185 2.02 -37.27 23.70
CA ALA A 185 2.38 -38.70 23.76
C ALA A 185 2.48 -39.41 22.38
N LEU A 186 2.41 -38.67 21.28
CA LEU A 186 2.72 -39.13 19.92
C LEU A 186 4.08 -38.60 19.41
N CYS A 187 4.90 -37.99 20.28
CA CYS A 187 6.16 -37.31 19.97
C CYS A 187 7.40 -38.07 20.50
N ASP A 188 7.32 -39.40 20.53
CA ASP A 188 8.31 -40.38 20.99
C ASP A 188 9.65 -40.46 20.22
N ASN A 189 9.90 -39.52 19.30
CA ASN A 189 11.10 -39.46 18.43
C ASN A 189 11.33 -40.71 17.54
N MET A 190 10.44 -41.71 17.54
CA MET A 190 10.53 -42.95 16.73
C MET A 190 10.23 -42.74 15.22
N GLY A 191 10.47 -41.53 14.72
CA GLY A 191 10.27 -41.17 13.33
C GLY A 191 8.81 -41.13 12.89
N ARG A 192 8.55 -41.67 11.69
CA ARG A 192 7.22 -41.67 11.09
C ARG A 192 6.42 -42.88 11.57
N TRP A 193 5.19 -42.60 12.02
CA TRP A 193 4.18 -43.60 12.35
C TRP A 193 3.08 -43.60 11.28
N ASN A 194 2.71 -44.77 10.77
CA ASN A 194 1.58 -44.95 9.86
C ASN A 194 0.35 -45.38 10.67
N GLN A 195 -0.74 -44.59 10.65
CA GLN A 195 -2.00 -44.97 11.31
C GLN A 195 -2.68 -46.06 10.48
N LYS A 196 -2.97 -47.21 11.09
CA LYS A 196 -3.51 -48.42 10.45
C LYS A 196 -5.00 -48.61 10.71
N GLY A 197 -5.51 -48.07 11.82
CA GLY A 197 -6.92 -48.16 12.18
C GLY A 197 -7.30 -47.16 13.26
N THR A 198 -8.58 -46.83 13.30
CA THR A 198 -9.20 -46.06 14.39
C THR A 198 -10.51 -46.73 14.73
N ASP A 199 -10.59 -47.32 15.91
CA ASP A 199 -11.79 -48.01 16.38
C ASP A 199 -12.48 -47.10 17.41
N LYS A 200 -13.72 -46.67 17.16
CA LYS A 200 -14.58 -46.06 18.19
C LYS A 200 -15.47 -47.17 18.77
N GLN A 201 -15.49 -47.26 20.09
CA GLN A 201 -16.36 -48.19 20.84
C GLN A 201 -17.06 -47.41 21.96
N PHE A 202 -18.24 -47.89 22.36
CA PHE A 202 -19.05 -47.25 23.39
C PHE A 202 -19.19 -48.18 24.60
N PHE A 203 -19.18 -47.58 25.78
CA PHE A 203 -19.12 -48.30 27.04
C PHE A 203 -20.08 -47.69 28.06
N LYS A 204 -20.65 -48.57 28.87
CA LYS A 204 -21.53 -48.26 29.98
C LYS A 204 -20.99 -48.90 31.26
N VAL A 205 -21.16 -48.22 32.39
CA VAL A 205 -20.72 -48.69 33.70
C VAL A 205 -21.94 -48.98 34.56
N GLU A 206 -22.02 -50.21 35.08
CA GLU A 206 -23.09 -50.67 35.94
C GLU A 206 -22.76 -50.42 37.42
N GLU A 207 -23.74 -50.53 38.32
CA GLU A 207 -23.62 -50.12 39.72
C GLU A 207 -22.56 -50.91 40.52
N GLU A 208 -22.24 -52.13 40.09
CA GLU A 208 -21.15 -52.96 40.62
C GLU A 208 -19.75 -52.54 40.12
N GLY A 209 -19.64 -51.50 39.29
CA GLY A 209 -18.41 -51.13 38.58
C GLY A 209 -18.08 -52.02 37.38
N ASN A 210 -18.99 -52.94 37.03
CA ASN A 210 -18.89 -53.80 35.85
C ASN A 210 -19.04 -52.97 34.56
N ILE A 211 -18.19 -53.26 33.57
CA ILE A 211 -18.12 -52.50 32.31
C ILE A 211 -18.68 -53.33 31.14
N ILE A 212 -19.72 -52.82 30.49
CA ILE A 212 -20.37 -53.43 29.31
C ILE A 212 -20.02 -52.65 28.04
N ILE A 213 -19.82 -53.38 26.94
CA ILE A 213 -19.65 -52.83 25.58
C ILE A 213 -21.03 -52.74 24.93
N GLU A 214 -21.50 -51.53 24.64
CA GLU A 214 -22.72 -51.29 23.88
C GLU A 214 -22.39 -50.90 22.43
N LYS A 215 -23.35 -51.12 21.51
CA LYS A 215 -23.18 -50.83 20.07
C LYS A 215 -23.82 -49.52 19.61
N ASN A 216 -24.60 -48.85 20.47
CA ASN A 216 -25.40 -47.67 20.14
C ASN A 216 -24.99 -46.47 21.02
N ASP A 217 -24.87 -45.28 20.42
CA ASP A 217 -24.41 -44.04 21.10
C ASP A 217 -25.41 -43.52 22.18
N THR A 218 -26.66 -44.03 22.20
CA THR A 218 -27.79 -43.39 22.93
C THR A 218 -27.90 -43.69 24.42
N TYR A 219 -27.21 -44.71 24.95
CA TYR A 219 -27.35 -45.15 26.37
C TYR A 219 -26.01 -45.37 27.10
N CYS A 220 -24.92 -44.86 26.53
CA CYS A 220 -23.56 -45.08 27.02
C CYS A 220 -23.03 -43.93 27.90
N ASP A 221 -22.13 -44.26 28.81
CA ASP A 221 -21.41 -43.30 29.65
C ASP A 221 -20.15 -42.76 28.98
N PHE A 222 -19.48 -43.60 28.18
CA PHE A 222 -18.15 -43.34 27.66
C PHE A 222 -18.00 -43.67 26.16
N SER A 223 -17.35 -42.75 25.46
CA SER A 223 -16.87 -42.84 24.07
C SER A 223 -15.38 -43.16 24.11
N VAL A 224 -14.95 -44.25 23.46
CA VAL A 224 -13.57 -44.75 23.56
C VAL A 224 -12.96 -44.85 22.17
N ILE A 225 -11.83 -44.18 21.96
CA ILE A 225 -11.16 -44.11 20.66
C ILE A 225 -9.79 -44.80 20.76
N ARG A 226 -9.68 -45.98 20.16
CA ARG A 226 -8.43 -46.72 19.98
C ARG A 226 -7.80 -46.35 18.64
N ARG A 227 -6.54 -45.89 18.66
CA ARG A 227 -5.76 -45.53 17.47
C ARG A 227 -4.58 -46.49 17.34
N LYS A 228 -4.53 -47.24 16.24
CA LYS A 228 -3.48 -48.24 15.94
C LYS A 228 -2.46 -47.63 14.98
N TYR A 229 -1.18 -47.69 15.33
CA TYR A 229 -0.06 -47.21 14.52
C TYR A 229 0.98 -48.32 14.31
N GLN A 230 1.51 -48.43 13.10
CA GLN A 230 2.71 -49.24 12.80
C GLN A 230 3.87 -48.27 12.50
N ASN A 231 5.07 -48.57 12.98
CA ASN A 231 6.25 -47.75 12.71
C ASN A 231 6.65 -47.86 11.23
N TYR A 232 7.17 -46.77 10.62
CA TYR A 232 7.60 -46.77 9.21
C TYR A 232 8.97 -47.44 9.00
N SER A 233 9.85 -47.41 10.01
CA SER A 233 11.22 -47.94 9.92
C SER A 233 11.36 -49.37 10.42
N SER A 234 10.50 -49.82 11.35
CA SER A 234 10.36 -51.24 11.71
C SER A 234 8.89 -51.65 11.68
N ASN A 235 8.48 -52.37 10.63
CA ASN A 235 7.10 -52.85 10.50
C ASN A 235 6.64 -53.74 11.67
N SER A 236 7.57 -54.37 12.42
CA SER A 236 7.23 -55.17 13.60
C SER A 236 6.86 -54.33 14.83
N LEU A 237 7.20 -53.04 14.89
CA LEU A 237 6.85 -52.18 16.05
C LEU A 237 5.50 -51.50 15.82
N HIS A 238 4.60 -51.72 16.77
CA HIS A 238 3.29 -51.07 16.85
C HIS A 238 3.23 -50.12 18.04
N ARG A 239 2.38 -49.09 17.91
CA ARG A 239 1.94 -48.24 19.01
C ARG A 239 0.41 -48.17 19.00
N VAL A 240 -0.20 -48.47 20.14
CA VAL A 240 -1.64 -48.32 20.38
C VAL A 240 -1.85 -47.16 21.34
N MET A 241 -2.71 -46.21 20.98
CA MET A 241 -3.15 -45.13 21.86
C MET A 241 -4.65 -45.24 22.13
N ILE A 242 -5.06 -45.20 23.39
CA ILE A 242 -6.46 -45.24 23.82
C ILE A 242 -6.77 -43.97 24.60
N THR A 243 -7.83 -43.27 24.17
CA THR A 243 -8.36 -42.07 24.82
C THR A 243 -9.84 -42.27 25.11
N VAL A 244 -10.27 -41.94 26.33
CA VAL A 244 -11.67 -42.07 26.79
C VAL A 244 -12.30 -40.68 26.92
N GLU A 245 -13.54 -40.54 26.47
CA GLU A 245 -14.36 -39.35 26.48
C GLU A 245 -15.64 -39.66 27.27
N ASN A 246 -15.95 -38.86 28.28
CA ASN A 246 -17.14 -39.02 29.11
C ASN A 246 -18.32 -38.30 28.43
N LEU A 247 -19.30 -39.07 27.95
CA LEU A 247 -20.42 -38.56 27.16
C LEU A 247 -21.37 -37.67 27.98
N LYS A 248 -21.46 -37.89 29.30
CA LYS A 248 -22.24 -37.07 30.24
C LYS A 248 -21.69 -35.65 30.42
N THR A 249 -20.39 -35.43 30.19
CA THR A 249 -19.73 -34.12 30.37
C THR A 249 -19.14 -33.53 29.08
N GLY A 250 -19.01 -34.32 28.01
CA GLY A 250 -18.35 -33.93 26.75
C GLY A 250 -16.84 -33.78 26.85
N ASN A 251 -16.22 -34.22 27.97
CA ASN A 251 -14.79 -34.05 28.23
C ASN A 251 -14.00 -35.36 28.08
N MET A 252 -12.75 -35.26 27.65
CA MET A 252 -11.78 -36.37 27.71
C MET A 252 -11.38 -36.62 29.16
N LEU A 253 -11.21 -37.89 29.55
CA LEU A 253 -10.57 -38.22 30.83
C LEU A 253 -9.11 -37.77 30.79
N ASP A 254 -8.61 -37.23 31.91
CA ASP A 254 -7.20 -36.83 32.06
C ASP A 254 -6.25 -38.01 31.76
N GLN A 255 -6.59 -39.22 32.20
CA GLN A 255 -5.72 -40.38 31.97
C GLN A 255 -5.90 -40.96 30.56
N ILE A 256 -4.78 -41.18 29.88
CA ILE A 256 -4.68 -41.82 28.57
C ILE A 256 -3.67 -42.97 28.62
N LEU A 257 -3.88 -44.00 27.79
CA LEU A 257 -2.98 -45.17 27.72
C LEU A 257 -2.28 -45.21 26.36
N VAL A 258 -0.95 -45.41 26.38
CA VAL A 258 -0.17 -45.72 25.18
C VAL A 258 0.67 -46.96 25.42
N GLN A 259 0.48 -47.97 24.57
CA GLN A 259 1.28 -49.20 24.53
C GLN A 259 2.17 -49.20 23.30
N TYR A 260 3.40 -49.68 23.46
CA TYR A 260 4.31 -50.07 22.39
C TYR A 260 4.55 -51.57 22.47
N TYR A 261 4.49 -52.28 21.34
CA TYR A 261 4.80 -53.71 21.31
C TYR A 261 5.36 -54.16 19.95
N PHE A 262 6.12 -55.24 19.97
CA PHE A 262 6.76 -55.87 18.82
C PHE A 262 6.02 -57.16 18.40
N ASP A 263 5.92 -57.43 17.10
CA ASP A 263 5.46 -58.72 16.55
C ASP A 263 6.46 -59.88 16.76
N GLY A 264 7.55 -59.65 17.51
CA GLY A 264 8.67 -60.56 17.69
C GLY A 264 9.64 -60.03 18.75
N GLU A 265 10.94 -60.26 18.57
CA GLU A 265 11.96 -59.81 19.53
C GLU A 265 12.12 -58.28 19.61
N GLU A 266 12.46 -57.84 20.82
CA GLU A 266 12.76 -56.46 21.18
C GLU A 266 14.13 -56.04 20.62
N ARG A 267 14.25 -54.80 20.14
CA ARG A 267 15.44 -54.30 19.45
C ARG A 267 15.41 -52.79 19.24
N ASP A 268 16.60 -52.18 19.18
CA ASP A 268 16.75 -50.79 18.73
C ASP A 268 16.31 -50.61 17.26
N ILE A 269 15.77 -49.42 16.95
CA ILE A 269 15.23 -49.10 15.62
C ILE A 269 15.97 -47.90 15.05
N GLN A 270 16.77 -48.15 13.99
CA GLN A 270 17.39 -47.10 13.21
C GLN A 270 16.33 -46.32 12.42
N VAL A 271 16.02 -45.10 12.85
CA VAL A 271 14.95 -44.28 12.30
C VAL A 271 15.32 -43.71 10.94
N ALA A 272 14.57 -44.10 9.90
CA ALA A 272 14.83 -43.68 8.53
C ALA A 272 14.60 -42.16 8.30
N PRO A 273 15.39 -41.51 7.43
CA PRO A 273 15.18 -40.12 7.06
C PRO A 273 13.85 -39.92 6.32
N HIS A 274 13.27 -38.73 6.47
CA HIS A 274 11.98 -38.42 5.84
C HIS A 274 12.12 -38.34 4.30
N GLY A 275 11.33 -39.12 3.55
CA GLY A 275 11.51 -39.34 2.09
C GLY A 275 11.43 -38.14 1.12
N ASN A 276 11.27 -36.90 1.62
CA ASN A 276 11.43 -35.67 0.83
C ASN A 276 12.62 -34.80 1.32
N SER A 277 13.42 -35.29 2.26
CA SER A 277 14.55 -34.56 2.84
C SER A 277 15.79 -34.71 1.97
N LYS A 278 16.48 -33.59 1.70
CA LYS A 278 17.80 -33.57 1.07
C LYS A 278 18.95 -33.59 2.09
N GLN A 279 18.61 -33.77 3.37
CA GLN A 279 19.53 -33.85 4.51
C GLN A 279 19.14 -35.10 5.31
N TYR A 280 20.12 -35.85 5.82
CA TYR A 280 19.93 -37.19 6.40
C TYR A 280 19.19 -37.22 7.77
N SER A 281 18.48 -36.16 8.15
CA SER A 281 17.70 -36.06 9.39
C SER A 281 16.45 -36.93 9.39
N SER A 282 16.21 -37.63 10.51
CA SER A 282 14.96 -38.34 10.82
C SER A 282 13.75 -37.40 10.94
N TYR A 283 12.53 -37.95 10.83
CA TYR A 283 11.32 -37.17 11.03
C TYR A 283 11.08 -36.89 12.52
N GLN A 284 11.25 -35.65 12.96
CA GLN A 284 10.87 -35.23 14.32
C GLN A 284 9.52 -34.51 14.33
N ARG A 285 8.70 -34.82 15.36
CA ARG A 285 7.38 -34.25 15.59
C ARG A 285 7.43 -33.23 16.73
N THR A 286 7.12 -31.98 16.42
CA THR A 286 6.89 -30.94 17.45
C THR A 286 5.61 -31.23 18.25
N GLN A 287 5.64 -30.99 19.56
CA GLN A 287 4.47 -31.08 20.44
C GLN A 287 3.33 -30.13 20.02
N GLU A 288 2.11 -30.36 20.51
CA GLU A 288 0.96 -29.49 20.23
C GLU A 288 1.00 -28.20 21.07
N THR A 289 1.38 -28.33 22.34
CA THR A 289 1.71 -27.22 23.27
C THR A 289 2.71 -26.24 22.65
N THR A 290 3.83 -26.73 22.13
CA THR A 290 4.83 -25.91 21.40
C THR A 290 4.20 -25.15 20.22
N LYS A 291 3.23 -25.71 19.50
CA LYS A 291 2.54 -25.01 18.39
C LYS A 291 1.53 -23.98 18.89
N GLN A 292 0.95 -24.18 20.06
CA GLN A 292 0.09 -23.20 20.74
C GLN A 292 0.93 -22.00 21.20
N ARG A 293 2.08 -22.23 21.88
CA ARG A 293 3.02 -21.15 22.26
C ARG A 293 3.56 -20.37 21.06
N ILE A 294 3.87 -21.04 19.93
CA ILE A 294 4.22 -20.36 18.66
C ILE A 294 3.09 -19.43 18.18
N LYS A 295 1.81 -19.82 18.32
CA LYS A 295 0.65 -19.01 17.93
C LYS A 295 0.56 -17.75 18.79
N GLU A 296 0.63 -17.93 20.12
CA GLU A 296 0.57 -16.84 21.11
C GLU A 296 1.68 -15.82 20.88
N LEU A 297 2.94 -16.24 20.83
CA LEU A 297 4.09 -15.35 20.57
C LEU A 297 4.03 -14.63 19.21
N CYS A 298 3.40 -15.25 18.20
CA CYS A 298 3.14 -14.61 16.92
C CYS A 298 2.04 -13.53 16.98
N GLN A 299 1.10 -13.64 17.93
CA GLN A 299 0.00 -12.70 18.15
C GLN A 299 0.43 -11.56 19.10
N GLU A 300 0.99 -11.88 20.26
CA GLU A 300 1.44 -10.95 21.31
C GLU A 300 2.50 -9.95 20.78
N LYS A 301 3.70 -10.45 20.45
CA LYS A 301 4.91 -9.64 20.29
C LYS A 301 5.12 -9.16 18.84
N LYS A 302 4.10 -9.29 17.96
CA LYS A 302 4.15 -9.14 16.48
C LYS A 302 5.35 -9.80 15.77
N SER A 303 6.05 -10.70 16.44
CA SER A 303 7.49 -10.88 16.23
C SER A 303 7.88 -11.62 14.95
N GLY A 304 9.12 -11.38 14.50
CA GLY A 304 9.71 -12.09 13.38
C GLY A 304 10.03 -13.56 13.74
N PRO A 305 10.06 -14.50 12.76
CA PRO A 305 10.30 -15.92 13.04
C PRO A 305 11.61 -16.22 13.77
N LYS A 306 12.65 -15.39 13.64
CA LYS A 306 13.87 -15.48 14.45
C LYS A 306 13.56 -15.28 15.94
N ASN A 307 12.94 -14.15 16.29
CA ASN A 307 12.68 -13.74 17.68
C ASN A 307 11.78 -14.74 18.40
N VAL A 308 10.77 -15.29 17.72
CA VAL A 308 9.89 -16.32 18.31
C VAL A 308 10.69 -17.56 18.73
N MET A 309 11.70 -18.00 17.97
CA MET A 309 12.51 -19.16 18.40
C MET A 309 13.44 -18.80 19.58
N HIS A 310 14.05 -17.61 19.58
CA HIS A 310 14.89 -17.19 20.71
C HIS A 310 14.08 -17.05 21.99
N SER A 311 12.91 -16.39 21.96
CA SER A 311 12.07 -16.26 23.14
C SER A 311 11.50 -17.58 23.65
N MET A 312 11.32 -18.61 22.81
CA MET A 312 10.95 -19.95 23.29
C MET A 312 12.10 -20.72 23.94
N ILE A 313 13.36 -20.34 23.68
CA ILE A 313 14.56 -20.88 24.33
C ILE A 313 14.83 -20.10 25.62
N GLU A 314 14.67 -18.77 25.59
CA GLU A 314 14.73 -17.88 26.77
C GLU A 314 13.64 -18.24 27.80
N GLU A 315 12.41 -18.51 27.36
CA GLU A 315 11.29 -19.01 28.20
C GLU A 315 11.54 -20.44 28.77
N GLN A 316 12.60 -21.13 28.33
CA GLN A 316 13.02 -22.46 28.81
C GLN A 316 14.43 -22.46 29.44
N ASN A 317 14.89 -21.29 29.94
CA ASN A 317 16.16 -21.09 30.64
C ASN A 317 17.45 -21.42 29.83
N GLY A 318 17.38 -21.42 28.50
CA GLY A 318 18.50 -21.77 27.62
C GLY A 318 18.19 -22.97 26.73
N LEU A 319 19.21 -23.52 26.05
CA LEU A 319 19.08 -24.79 25.30
C LEU A 319 19.35 -25.99 26.21
N GLU A 320 20.12 -25.76 27.27
CA GLU A 320 20.73 -26.73 28.17
C GLU A 320 19.70 -27.40 29.10
N GLN A 321 18.57 -26.72 29.37
CA GLN A 321 17.48 -27.21 30.22
C GLN A 321 16.28 -27.76 29.40
N ILE A 322 16.36 -27.78 28.07
CA ILE A 322 15.25 -28.22 27.21
C ILE A 322 15.20 -29.75 27.16
N ARG A 323 14.11 -30.33 27.65
CA ARG A 323 13.84 -31.79 27.73
C ARG A 323 13.78 -32.55 26.39
N GLY A 324 14.09 -31.91 25.27
CA GLY A 324 14.14 -32.53 23.93
C GLY A 324 13.68 -31.61 22.79
N SER A 325 14.02 -31.97 21.55
CA SER A 325 13.78 -31.12 20.37
C SER A 325 12.30 -30.90 20.02
N SER A 326 11.36 -31.65 20.61
CA SER A 326 9.92 -31.50 20.38
C SER A 326 9.29 -30.33 21.17
N TYR A 327 9.99 -29.80 22.18
CA TYR A 327 9.62 -28.63 22.99
C TYR A 327 9.94 -27.28 22.32
N ILE A 328 10.60 -27.28 21.15
CA ILE A 328 10.95 -26.07 20.37
C ILE A 328 10.49 -26.15 18.90
N PRO A 329 10.42 -25.03 18.16
CA PRO A 329 10.18 -25.05 16.73
C PRO A 329 11.38 -25.66 16.00
N ARG A 330 11.15 -26.61 15.08
CA ARG A 330 12.25 -27.31 14.37
C ARG A 330 13.07 -26.37 13.49
N ASP A 331 12.43 -25.36 12.90
CA ASP A 331 13.07 -24.31 12.12
C ASP A 331 12.22 -23.03 12.05
N ARG A 332 12.81 -21.97 11.49
CA ARG A 332 12.14 -20.68 11.23
C ARG A 332 11.04 -20.80 10.17
N GLN A 333 11.06 -21.84 9.33
CA GLN A 333 10.07 -22.07 8.28
C GLN A 333 8.77 -22.65 8.84
N GLN A 334 8.81 -23.46 9.89
CA GLN A 334 7.68 -23.95 10.66
C GLN A 334 6.95 -22.80 11.35
N VAL A 335 7.69 -21.90 12.02
CA VAL A 335 7.12 -20.68 12.59
C VAL A 335 6.46 -19.83 11.49
N SER A 336 7.13 -19.65 10.34
CA SER A 336 6.59 -18.90 9.20
C SER A 336 5.34 -19.54 8.56
N ASN A 337 5.32 -20.88 8.47
CA ASN A 337 4.19 -21.65 7.94
C ASN A 337 2.99 -21.65 8.90
N LEU A 338 3.24 -21.77 10.21
CA LEU A 338 2.21 -21.65 11.24
C LEU A 338 1.62 -20.23 11.27
N LYS A 339 2.47 -19.19 11.29
CA LYS A 339 2.05 -17.78 11.23
C LYS A 339 1.17 -17.51 10.01
N ARG A 340 1.55 -18.00 8.82
CA ARG A 340 0.73 -17.93 7.61
C ARG A 340 -0.59 -18.69 7.75
N LYS A 341 -0.59 -19.92 8.30
CA LYS A 341 -1.81 -20.70 8.49
C LYS A 341 -2.79 -20.03 9.48
N PHE A 342 -2.29 -19.38 10.53
CA PHE A 342 -3.12 -18.60 11.46
C PHE A 342 -3.65 -17.31 10.82
N GLN A 343 -2.89 -16.66 9.94
CA GLN A 343 -3.38 -15.53 9.14
C GLN A 343 -4.44 -15.93 8.10
N GLN A 344 -4.47 -17.18 7.66
CA GLN A 344 -5.48 -17.72 6.73
C GLN A 344 -6.82 -18.11 7.41
N THR A 345 -7.08 -17.68 8.65
CA THR A 345 -8.35 -17.99 9.36
C THR A 345 -9.36 -16.84 9.41
N SER A 346 -9.09 -15.73 8.72
CA SER A 346 -10.14 -14.78 8.32
C SER A 346 -10.74 -15.23 6.99
N ASP A 347 -11.62 -16.23 7.03
CA ASP A 347 -12.31 -16.82 5.86
C ASP A 347 -13.47 -15.91 5.38
N LYS A 348 -13.23 -14.59 5.38
CA LYS A 348 -14.17 -13.54 5.00
C LYS A 348 -13.72 -12.88 3.72
N ASP A 349 -14.69 -12.67 2.84
CA ASP A 349 -14.55 -11.92 1.60
C ASP A 349 -14.22 -10.43 1.92
N PRO A 350 -13.10 -9.86 1.43
CA PRO A 350 -12.71 -8.49 1.79
C PRO A 350 -13.70 -7.41 1.30
N LEU A 351 -14.47 -7.67 0.24
CA LEU A 351 -15.54 -6.77 -0.21
C LEU A 351 -16.76 -6.88 0.71
N LEU A 352 -17.09 -8.09 1.19
CA LEU A 352 -18.09 -8.26 2.24
C LEU A 352 -17.67 -7.55 3.53
N GLU A 353 -16.39 -7.64 3.94
CA GLU A 353 -15.87 -6.88 5.09
C GLU A 353 -15.93 -5.35 4.89
N CYS A 354 -15.77 -4.86 3.65
CA CYS A 354 -16.00 -3.45 3.31
C CYS A 354 -17.46 -3.02 3.49
N ILE A 355 -18.41 -3.88 3.06
CA ILE A 355 -19.86 -3.62 3.16
C ILE A 355 -20.32 -3.71 4.62
N ASP A 356 -19.81 -4.70 5.37
CA ASP A 356 -20.02 -4.84 6.82
C ASP A 356 -19.50 -3.60 7.56
N LEU A 357 -18.29 -3.12 7.23
CA LEU A 357 -17.72 -1.91 7.82
C LEU A 357 -18.57 -0.67 7.54
N ALA A 358 -19.05 -0.50 6.30
CA ALA A 358 -19.94 0.60 5.94
C ALA A 358 -21.24 0.57 6.75
N LYS A 359 -21.87 -0.60 6.93
CA LYS A 359 -23.11 -0.75 7.72
C LYS A 359 -22.90 -0.61 9.23
N GLN A 360 -21.74 -1.01 9.75
CA GLN A 360 -21.37 -0.74 11.15
C GLN A 360 -21.18 0.78 11.36
N GLN A 361 -20.53 1.45 10.42
CA GLN A 361 -20.31 2.90 10.47
C GLN A 361 -21.57 3.72 10.19
N GLU A 362 -22.55 3.22 9.43
CA GLU A 362 -23.87 3.87 9.20
C GLU A 362 -24.60 4.17 10.51
N LYS A 363 -24.50 3.29 11.51
CA LYS A 363 -25.11 3.48 12.84
C LYS A 363 -24.26 4.32 13.81
N THR A 364 -23.12 4.85 13.37
CA THR A 364 -22.11 5.47 14.23
C THR A 364 -21.87 6.92 13.83
N ALA A 365 -21.81 7.84 14.79
CA ALA A 365 -21.52 9.27 14.56
C ALA A 365 -20.07 9.58 14.10
N LYS A 366 -19.37 8.60 13.52
CA LYS A 366 -18.00 8.65 12.99
C LYS A 366 -17.92 7.80 11.72
N LYS A 367 -18.78 8.09 10.75
CA LYS A 367 -18.85 7.39 9.46
C LYS A 367 -17.62 7.76 8.62
N PHE A 368 -16.90 6.78 8.08
CA PHE A 368 -15.76 7.01 7.19
C PHE A 368 -15.96 6.36 5.82
N VAL A 369 -16.43 5.11 5.77
CA VAL A 369 -16.84 4.47 4.52
C VAL A 369 -18.22 5.01 4.14
N ARG A 370 -18.30 5.84 3.09
CA ARG A 370 -19.54 6.51 2.67
C ARG A 370 -20.39 5.68 1.73
N ASP A 371 -19.74 5.11 0.71
CA ASP A 371 -20.33 4.29 -0.34
C ASP A 371 -19.38 3.12 -0.70
N VAL A 372 -19.94 1.95 -1.01
CA VAL A 372 -19.23 0.74 -1.46
C VAL A 372 -20.06 0.07 -2.55
N ARG A 373 -19.64 0.23 -3.80
CA ARG A 373 -20.27 -0.42 -4.96
C ARG A 373 -19.46 -1.64 -5.37
N ALA A 374 -20.13 -2.79 -5.50
CA ALA A 374 -19.51 -4.06 -5.90
C ALA A 374 -19.39 -4.23 -7.43
N GLY A 375 -20.32 -3.65 -8.19
CA GLY A 375 -20.40 -3.80 -9.65
C GLY A 375 -21.16 -2.62 -10.29
N PRO A 376 -21.04 -2.40 -11.62
CA PRO A 376 -20.24 -3.15 -12.60
C PRO A 376 -18.72 -2.88 -12.50
N GLU A 377 -18.30 -2.06 -11.54
CA GLU A 377 -16.91 -1.83 -11.15
C GLU A 377 -16.85 -1.68 -9.63
N PHE A 378 -15.89 -2.31 -8.95
CA PHE A 378 -15.67 -2.06 -7.53
C PHE A 378 -15.19 -0.62 -7.32
N THR A 379 -15.96 0.13 -6.53
CA THR A 379 -15.60 1.49 -6.10
C THR A 379 -16.00 1.72 -4.64
N MET A 380 -15.16 2.42 -3.90
CA MET A 380 -15.38 2.76 -2.49
C MET A 380 -15.00 4.21 -2.24
N PHE A 381 -15.93 4.99 -1.68
CA PHE A 381 -15.73 6.39 -1.32
C PHE A 381 -15.54 6.53 0.19
N LEU A 382 -14.44 7.18 0.58
CA LEU A 382 -13.95 7.31 1.95
C LEU A 382 -13.86 8.78 2.36
N CYS A 383 -14.61 9.17 3.38
CA CYS A 383 -14.78 10.55 3.81
C CYS A 383 -15.29 10.65 5.25
N THR A 384 -14.72 11.54 6.05
CA THR A 384 -15.24 11.97 7.37
C THR A 384 -16.05 13.25 7.22
N ASP A 385 -17.05 13.50 8.08
CA ASP A 385 -17.95 14.67 7.98
C ASP A 385 -17.17 16.00 8.03
N ARG A 386 -16.06 16.02 8.78
CA ARG A 386 -15.10 17.13 8.83
C ARG A 386 -14.55 17.54 7.46
N GLN A 387 -14.35 16.59 6.54
CA GLN A 387 -13.63 16.86 5.28
C GLN A 387 -14.46 17.67 4.27
N PRO A 388 -15.76 17.38 3.99
CA PRO A 388 -16.61 18.24 3.18
C PRO A 388 -16.95 19.58 3.85
N GLU A 389 -17.01 19.63 5.18
CA GLU A 389 -17.16 20.90 5.92
C GLU A 389 -15.94 21.80 5.75
N GLU A 390 -14.73 21.28 5.99
CA GLU A 390 -13.47 22.02 5.80
C GLU A 390 -13.22 22.35 4.32
N MET A 391 -13.53 21.46 3.38
CA MET A 391 -13.45 21.78 1.95
C MET A 391 -14.45 22.87 1.55
N ASN A 392 -15.67 22.90 2.11
CA ASN A 392 -16.58 24.01 1.84
C ASN A 392 -15.99 25.30 2.38
N LYS A 393 -15.64 25.32 3.67
CA LYS A 393 -15.03 26.47 4.35
C LYS A 393 -13.82 27.03 3.58
N PHE A 394 -12.86 26.17 3.20
CA PHE A 394 -11.59 26.58 2.62
C PHE A 394 -11.55 26.64 1.09
N CYS A 395 -12.50 26.07 0.34
CA CYS A 395 -12.40 25.95 -1.13
C CYS A 395 -13.57 26.56 -1.92
N THR A 396 -14.66 27.00 -1.27
CA THR A 396 -15.77 27.72 -1.93
C THR A 396 -15.78 29.24 -1.63
N ASN A 397 -14.91 29.71 -0.73
CA ASN A 397 -14.77 31.13 -0.39
C ASN A 397 -14.32 31.97 -1.60
N LEU A 398 -14.89 33.16 -1.79
CA LEU A 398 -14.58 34.03 -2.93
C LEU A 398 -13.30 34.87 -2.78
N LYS A 399 -12.88 35.21 -1.55
CA LYS A 399 -11.78 36.15 -1.29
C LYS A 399 -10.48 35.44 -0.84
N ASN A 400 -10.57 34.30 -0.17
CA ASN A 400 -9.41 33.54 0.32
C ASN A 400 -9.72 32.03 0.32
N PHE A 401 -9.14 31.29 -0.62
CA PHE A 401 -9.42 29.86 -0.83
C PHE A 401 -8.16 29.02 -1.06
N SER A 402 -8.25 27.72 -0.77
CA SER A 402 -7.29 26.70 -1.18
C SER A 402 -7.70 26.08 -2.50
N VAL A 403 -6.75 25.96 -3.43
CA VAL A 403 -6.84 25.04 -4.57
C VAL A 403 -7.02 23.60 -4.06
N VAL A 404 -7.89 22.83 -4.72
CA VAL A 404 -8.13 21.41 -4.44
C VAL A 404 -7.27 20.54 -5.37
N GLY A 405 -6.16 20.01 -4.86
CA GLY A 405 -5.25 19.15 -5.64
C GLY A 405 -5.72 17.70 -5.65
N ILE A 406 -5.90 17.11 -6.82
CA ILE A 406 -6.42 15.73 -7.02
C ILE A 406 -5.37 14.88 -7.76
N ASP A 407 -4.94 13.76 -7.20
CA ASP A 407 -3.92 12.89 -7.80
C ASP A 407 -4.21 11.40 -7.53
N THR A 408 -3.76 10.53 -8.42
CA THR A 408 -4.02 9.08 -8.37
C THR A 408 -2.75 8.32 -7.98
N THR A 409 -2.80 7.63 -6.84
CA THR A 409 -1.65 6.99 -6.23
C THR A 409 -1.62 5.49 -6.46
N PHE A 410 -0.47 4.99 -6.95
CA PHE A 410 -0.29 3.62 -7.41
C PHE A 410 0.38 2.71 -6.38
N ASN A 411 0.30 1.40 -6.61
CA ASN A 411 0.99 0.32 -5.89
C ASN A 411 0.59 0.10 -4.40
N ILE A 412 -0.59 0.55 -3.97
CA ILE A 412 -1.12 0.24 -2.62
C ILE A 412 -1.75 -1.17 -2.58
N GLY A 413 -2.63 -1.49 -3.52
CA GLY A 413 -3.36 -2.77 -3.55
C GLY A 413 -3.47 -3.39 -4.95
N LYS A 414 -4.65 -3.97 -5.24
CA LYS A 414 -5.11 -4.42 -6.58
C LYS A 414 -6.18 -3.46 -7.15
N TYR A 415 -6.05 -2.19 -6.83
CA TYR A 415 -6.94 -1.07 -7.16
C TYR A 415 -6.09 0.20 -7.26
N TYR A 416 -6.64 1.25 -7.86
CA TYR A 416 -6.12 2.61 -7.79
C TYR A 416 -6.72 3.33 -6.57
N VAL A 417 -6.05 4.38 -6.10
CA VAL A 417 -6.54 5.23 -5.02
C VAL A 417 -6.34 6.67 -5.43
N THR A 418 -7.42 7.43 -5.63
CA THR A 418 -7.37 8.87 -5.93
C THR A 418 -7.65 9.64 -4.66
N ILE A 419 -6.78 10.61 -4.36
CA ILE A 419 -6.76 11.33 -3.09
C ILE A 419 -6.81 12.83 -3.35
N ILE A 420 -7.76 13.47 -2.68
CA ILE A 420 -7.89 14.93 -2.65
C ILE A 420 -6.96 15.52 -1.58
N THR A 421 -6.38 16.68 -1.84
CA THR A 421 -5.66 17.48 -0.84
C THR A 421 -6.03 18.96 -0.94
N TYR A 422 -6.01 19.65 0.20
CA TYR A 422 -6.21 21.11 0.32
C TYR A 422 -5.32 21.66 1.44
N ARG A 423 -5.27 22.99 1.58
CA ARG A 423 -4.54 23.70 2.65
C ARG A 423 -5.50 24.18 3.73
N HIS A 424 -5.15 23.95 4.99
CA HIS A 424 -5.97 24.42 6.12
C HIS A 424 -5.65 25.89 6.45
N LEU A 425 -6.43 26.82 5.89
CA LEU A 425 -6.07 28.24 5.80
C LEU A 425 -5.85 28.97 7.15
N MET A 426 -6.44 28.48 8.25
CA MET A 426 -6.28 29.06 9.60
C MET A 426 -4.99 28.62 10.34
N LEU A 427 -4.26 27.66 9.80
CA LEU A 427 -3.08 27.04 10.43
C LEU A 427 -1.81 27.32 9.64
N LYS A 428 -0.68 27.31 10.35
CA LYS A 428 0.68 27.34 9.79
C LYS A 428 1.53 26.22 10.37
N THR A 429 2.39 25.65 9.53
CA THR A 429 3.43 24.70 9.94
C THR A 429 4.60 25.44 10.61
N SER A 430 5.55 24.69 11.17
CA SER A 430 6.85 25.22 11.64
C SER A 430 7.66 26.00 10.57
N LYS A 431 7.26 25.95 9.30
CA LYS A 431 7.87 26.70 8.18
C LYS A 431 7.06 27.92 7.74
N GLY A 432 6.02 28.30 8.48
CA GLY A 432 5.12 29.43 8.16
C GLY A 432 4.03 29.10 7.13
N THR A 433 4.26 28.16 6.21
CA THR A 433 3.27 27.75 5.20
C THR A 433 2.11 26.95 5.80
N GLU A 434 0.92 27.04 5.20
CA GLU A 434 -0.27 26.26 5.56
C GLU A 434 0.00 24.75 5.45
N PRO A 435 -0.49 23.93 6.41
CA PRO A 435 -0.39 22.48 6.32
C PRO A 435 -1.32 21.94 5.21
N VAL A 436 -0.83 20.93 4.50
CA VAL A 436 -1.61 20.18 3.51
C VAL A 436 -2.37 19.07 4.24
N ILE A 437 -3.70 19.09 4.12
CA ILE A 437 -4.62 18.11 4.69
C ILE A 437 -5.11 17.19 3.58
N THR A 438 -5.31 15.91 3.91
CA THR A 438 -5.95 14.95 3.02
C THR A 438 -7.46 15.09 3.12
N GLY A 439 -8.09 15.35 1.97
CA GLY A 439 -9.53 15.32 1.79
C GLY A 439 -10.06 13.91 1.49
N PRO A 440 -11.26 13.80 0.89
CA PRO A 440 -11.87 12.52 0.59
C PRO A 440 -11.05 11.67 -0.41
N ILE A 441 -11.26 10.35 -0.33
CA ILE A 441 -10.48 9.34 -1.06
C ILE A 441 -11.43 8.41 -1.81
N LEU A 442 -11.10 8.07 -3.05
CA LEU A 442 -11.79 7.04 -3.83
C LEU A 442 -10.85 5.86 -4.12
N LEU A 443 -11.27 4.64 -3.79
CA LEU A 443 -10.71 3.41 -4.36
C LEU A 443 -11.50 3.03 -5.60
N HIS A 444 -10.81 2.65 -6.69
CA HIS A 444 -11.42 2.24 -7.96
C HIS A 444 -10.57 1.22 -8.72
N GLN A 445 -11.16 0.55 -9.72
CA GLN A 445 -10.48 -0.44 -10.55
C GLN A 445 -9.99 0.13 -11.89
N LYS A 446 -10.57 1.24 -12.37
CA LYS A 446 -10.31 1.83 -13.69
C LYS A 446 -10.03 3.34 -13.61
N GLN A 447 -9.09 3.85 -14.41
CA GLN A 447 -8.94 5.30 -14.62
C GLN A 447 -9.89 5.77 -15.76
N SER A 448 -11.22 5.59 -15.60
CA SER A 448 -12.24 6.10 -16.54
C SER A 448 -12.94 7.35 -16.00
N PHE A 449 -13.58 8.10 -16.89
CA PHE A 449 -14.46 9.22 -16.53
C PHE A 449 -15.46 8.81 -15.43
N ASP A 450 -16.21 7.72 -15.62
CA ASP A 450 -17.21 7.25 -14.64
C ASP A 450 -16.60 6.90 -13.28
N SER A 451 -15.32 6.50 -13.27
CA SER A 451 -14.61 6.14 -12.06
C SER A 451 -14.27 7.39 -11.26
N PHE A 452 -13.68 8.40 -11.90
CA PHE A 452 -13.40 9.70 -11.27
C PHE A 452 -14.68 10.50 -10.97
N PHE A 453 -15.73 10.35 -11.78
CA PHE A 453 -17.02 11.05 -11.59
C PHE A 453 -17.72 10.63 -10.30
N LYS A 454 -17.50 9.39 -9.82
CA LYS A 454 -17.98 8.96 -8.49
C LYS A 454 -17.31 9.72 -7.34
N LEU A 455 -16.05 10.18 -7.51
CA LEU A 455 -15.38 11.01 -6.50
C LEU A 455 -15.95 12.43 -6.51
N SER A 456 -16.05 13.06 -7.69
CA SER A 456 -16.54 14.45 -7.80
C SER A 456 -18.02 14.58 -7.45
N SER A 457 -18.90 13.69 -7.95
CA SER A 457 -20.31 13.66 -7.54
C SER A 457 -20.49 13.22 -6.07
N GLY A 458 -19.61 12.37 -5.53
CA GLY A 458 -19.61 11.98 -4.12
C GLY A 458 -19.35 13.17 -3.18
N LEU A 459 -18.49 14.11 -3.55
CA LEU A 459 -18.30 15.37 -2.82
C LEU A 459 -19.61 16.18 -2.73
N VAL A 460 -20.29 16.36 -3.86
CA VAL A 460 -21.56 17.11 -3.95
C VAL A 460 -22.68 16.44 -3.16
N GLN A 461 -22.67 15.10 -3.07
CA GLN A 461 -23.64 14.33 -2.28
C GLN A 461 -23.42 14.50 -0.77
N GLU A 462 -22.18 14.52 -0.28
CA GLU A 462 -21.89 14.76 1.14
C GLU A 462 -22.05 16.24 1.53
N ASN A 463 -21.75 17.19 0.63
CA ASN A 463 -21.99 18.61 0.85
C ASN A 463 -22.29 19.37 -0.46
N LYS A 464 -23.56 19.70 -0.69
CA LYS A 464 -24.04 20.42 -1.89
C LYS A 464 -23.35 21.76 -2.11
N ASN A 465 -22.90 22.43 -1.05
CA ASN A 465 -22.24 23.74 -1.17
C ASN A 465 -20.91 23.65 -1.94
N LEU A 466 -20.30 22.46 -2.03
CA LEU A 466 -19.11 22.20 -2.84
C LEU A 466 -19.33 22.37 -4.35
N LEU A 467 -20.57 22.50 -4.84
CA LEU A 467 -20.82 22.98 -6.21
C LEU A 467 -20.14 24.34 -6.46
N ASN A 468 -20.05 25.19 -5.43
CA ASN A 468 -19.41 26.51 -5.49
C ASN A 468 -17.87 26.45 -5.39
N LEU A 469 -17.23 25.29 -5.57
CA LEU A 469 -15.78 25.11 -5.60
C LEU A 469 -15.14 26.10 -6.57
N LYS A 470 -14.05 26.76 -6.15
CA LYS A 470 -13.39 27.79 -6.98
C LYS A 470 -12.30 27.25 -7.88
N VAL A 471 -11.44 26.36 -7.38
CA VAL A 471 -10.30 25.84 -8.16
C VAL A 471 -9.98 24.39 -7.80
N PHE A 472 -9.79 23.55 -8.81
CA PHE A 472 -9.18 22.23 -8.67
C PHE A 472 -7.94 22.08 -9.58
N GLY A 473 -6.98 21.24 -9.18
CA GLY A 473 -5.71 21.06 -9.88
C GLY A 473 -5.33 19.60 -10.08
N THR A 474 -4.91 19.23 -11.29
CA THR A 474 -4.65 17.83 -11.70
C THR A 474 -3.25 17.62 -12.30
N ASP A 475 -2.84 16.36 -12.47
CA ASP A 475 -1.56 15.98 -13.08
C ASP A 475 -1.56 15.98 -14.62
N GLY A 476 -2.75 15.96 -15.23
CA GLY A 476 -2.95 15.85 -16.68
C GLY A 476 -3.69 14.60 -17.15
N ASP A 477 -4.23 13.76 -16.26
CA ASP A 477 -5.21 12.73 -16.61
C ASP A 477 -6.54 13.38 -17.07
N VAL A 478 -6.87 13.23 -18.35
CA VAL A 478 -8.05 13.86 -19.00
C VAL A 478 -9.36 13.30 -18.45
N ASN A 479 -9.43 11.99 -18.21
CA ASN A 479 -10.62 11.38 -17.60
C ASN A 479 -10.89 11.93 -16.20
N LEU A 480 -9.85 12.40 -15.50
CA LEU A 480 -9.93 12.98 -14.18
C LEU A 480 -10.32 14.47 -14.24
N SER A 481 -9.75 15.27 -15.15
CA SER A 481 -10.18 16.66 -15.34
C SER A 481 -11.65 16.74 -15.74
N ASP A 482 -12.05 15.98 -16.74
CA ASP A 482 -13.37 16.08 -17.35
C ASP A 482 -14.47 15.67 -16.36
N ALA A 483 -14.21 14.65 -15.54
CA ALA A 483 -15.10 14.20 -14.48
C ALA A 483 -15.26 15.21 -13.33
N PHE A 484 -14.27 16.07 -13.09
CA PHE A 484 -14.39 17.18 -12.14
C PHE A 484 -15.07 18.39 -12.78
N SER A 485 -14.71 18.79 -14.00
CA SER A 485 -15.40 19.85 -14.77
C SER A 485 -16.90 19.57 -14.93
N ALA A 486 -17.28 18.31 -15.16
CA ALA A 486 -18.69 17.89 -15.26
C ALA A 486 -19.48 17.96 -13.94
N SER A 487 -18.81 18.05 -12.79
CA SER A 487 -19.45 18.19 -11.46
C SER A 487 -19.31 19.60 -10.88
N PHE A 488 -18.34 20.39 -11.36
CA PHE A 488 -17.99 21.72 -10.88
C PHE A 488 -17.77 22.65 -12.09
N PRO A 489 -18.82 22.98 -12.86
CA PRO A 489 -18.68 23.72 -14.13
C PRO A 489 -18.10 25.13 -13.95
N ASP A 490 -18.36 25.76 -12.80
CA ASP A 490 -17.86 27.10 -12.45
C ASP A 490 -16.46 27.09 -11.80
N SER A 491 -15.84 25.92 -11.60
CA SER A 491 -14.47 25.82 -11.09
C SER A 491 -13.43 26.06 -12.18
N LEU A 492 -12.39 26.84 -11.84
CA LEU A 492 -11.19 26.91 -12.65
C LEU A 492 -10.35 25.64 -12.50
N HIS A 493 -9.83 25.14 -13.62
CA HIS A 493 -8.95 23.96 -13.66
C HIS A 493 -7.49 24.38 -13.81
N LEU A 494 -6.61 23.86 -12.94
CA LEU A 494 -5.16 24.02 -13.04
C LEU A 494 -4.46 22.72 -13.46
N LEU A 495 -3.49 22.83 -14.35
CA LEU A 495 -2.60 21.72 -14.73
C LEU A 495 -1.21 21.87 -14.09
N CYS A 496 -0.66 20.77 -13.58
CA CYS A 496 0.66 20.75 -12.94
C CYS A 496 1.79 21.10 -13.93
N ASP A 497 2.47 22.22 -13.69
CA ASP A 497 3.58 22.75 -14.51
C ASP A 497 4.69 21.71 -14.73
N LEU A 498 5.07 20.98 -13.68
CA LEU A 498 6.13 19.97 -13.74
C LEU A 498 5.73 18.78 -14.62
N HIS A 499 4.45 18.38 -14.61
CA HIS A 499 3.96 17.28 -15.45
C HIS A 499 3.79 17.69 -16.91
N MET A 500 3.36 18.92 -17.19
CA MET A 500 3.33 19.45 -18.55
C MET A 500 4.75 19.59 -19.13
N PHE A 501 5.71 20.06 -18.33
CA PHE A 501 7.13 20.11 -18.72
C PHE A 501 7.67 18.72 -19.06
N ASP A 502 7.46 17.72 -18.18
CA ASP A 502 7.88 16.33 -18.40
C ASP A 502 7.14 15.63 -19.57
N ASN A 503 5.99 16.16 -19.99
CA ASN A 503 5.25 15.71 -21.19
C ASN A 503 5.90 16.28 -22.46
N ILE A 504 6.17 17.59 -22.47
CA ILE A 504 6.78 18.30 -23.60
C ILE A 504 8.24 17.89 -23.82
N GLU A 505 9.07 17.77 -22.76
CA GLU A 505 10.46 17.30 -22.89
C GLU A 505 10.52 15.86 -23.46
N ARG A 506 9.50 15.04 -23.17
CA ARG A 506 9.38 13.67 -23.70
C ARG A 506 8.98 13.66 -25.16
N GLN A 507 8.11 14.57 -25.62
CA GLN A 507 7.77 14.67 -27.04
C GLN A 507 8.94 15.24 -27.85
N LEU A 508 9.62 16.30 -27.37
CA LEU A 508 10.85 16.82 -27.95
C LEU A 508 11.87 15.68 -28.16
N ARG A 509 12.09 14.87 -27.11
CA ARG A 509 13.01 13.72 -27.16
C ARG A 509 12.60 12.62 -28.16
N LYS A 510 11.30 12.37 -28.36
CA LYS A 510 10.82 11.45 -29.42
C LYS A 510 11.12 11.99 -30.82
N LEU A 511 11.03 13.31 -31.02
CA LEU A 511 11.36 14.00 -32.27
C LEU A 511 12.88 14.22 -32.45
N GLY A 512 13.73 13.54 -31.67
CA GLY A 512 15.19 13.68 -31.68
C GLY A 512 15.72 14.98 -31.03
N ILE A 513 14.85 15.93 -30.69
CA ILE A 513 15.22 17.22 -30.11
C ILE A 513 15.67 17.01 -28.66
N THR A 514 16.96 17.21 -28.40
CA THR A 514 17.59 16.88 -27.11
C THR A 514 18.62 17.95 -26.68
N GLY A 515 19.34 17.69 -25.58
CA GLY A 515 20.50 18.47 -25.17
C GLY A 515 20.20 19.94 -24.84
N HIS A 516 20.93 20.86 -25.48
CA HIS A 516 20.69 22.30 -25.32
C HIS A 516 19.45 22.76 -26.11
N ILE A 517 19.22 22.20 -27.30
CA ILE A 517 18.11 22.62 -28.18
C ILE A 517 16.76 22.38 -27.49
N ALA A 518 16.53 21.20 -26.91
CA ALA A 518 15.30 20.94 -26.15
C ALA A 518 15.05 21.92 -24.98
N ARG A 519 16.11 22.52 -24.42
CA ARG A 519 15.99 23.54 -23.38
C ARG A 519 15.56 24.91 -23.90
N THR A 520 15.88 25.28 -25.14
CA THR A 520 15.40 26.57 -25.68
C THR A 520 13.91 26.49 -26.03
N PHE A 521 13.44 25.36 -26.59
CA PHE A 521 11.99 25.11 -26.76
C PHE A 521 11.21 25.20 -25.43
N THR A 522 11.72 24.57 -24.37
CA THR A 522 11.06 24.65 -23.05
C THR A 522 11.22 25.99 -22.35
N LYS A 523 12.31 26.75 -22.58
CA LYS A 523 12.45 28.16 -22.16
C LYS A 523 11.40 29.06 -22.82
N ASP A 524 11.12 28.88 -24.11
CA ASP A 524 10.10 29.69 -24.81
C ASP A 524 8.69 29.44 -24.25
N ILE A 525 8.40 28.18 -23.88
CA ILE A 525 7.07 27.78 -23.36
C ILE A 525 6.91 28.16 -21.88
N PHE A 526 7.83 27.74 -21.02
CA PHE A 526 7.71 27.85 -19.56
C PHE A 526 8.43 29.07 -18.94
N GLY A 527 9.08 29.88 -19.77
CA GLY A 527 9.91 30.99 -19.33
C GLY A 527 11.24 30.52 -18.72
N MET A 528 11.97 31.46 -18.13
CA MET A 528 13.20 31.16 -17.40
C MET A 528 13.52 32.22 -16.34
N ILE A 529 14.21 31.81 -15.29
CA ILE A 529 14.76 32.71 -14.27
C ILE A 529 16.26 32.81 -14.51
N GLU A 530 16.72 33.98 -14.94
CA GLU A 530 18.14 34.28 -15.12
C GLU A 530 18.55 35.38 -14.13
N GLY A 531 19.29 34.97 -13.09
CA GLY A 531 19.58 35.81 -11.94
C GLY A 531 18.36 36.03 -11.06
N THR A 532 17.98 37.29 -10.92
CA THR A 532 16.74 37.77 -10.32
C THR A 532 15.58 37.84 -11.30
N ASN A 533 15.83 37.82 -12.62
CA ASN A 533 14.84 38.26 -13.60
C ASN A 533 14.10 37.05 -14.20
N LYS A 534 12.76 37.08 -14.16
CA LYS A 534 11.90 36.09 -14.81
C LYS A 534 11.58 36.55 -16.24
N ILE A 535 12.17 35.88 -17.21
CA ILE A 535 11.89 36.11 -18.64
C ILE A 535 10.63 35.34 -19.00
N LYS A 536 9.58 36.07 -19.40
CA LYS A 536 8.26 35.53 -19.75
C LYS A 536 8.33 34.44 -20.82
N GLY A 537 7.74 33.28 -20.55
CA GLY A 537 7.37 32.28 -21.55
C GLY A 537 5.92 32.42 -22.02
N LEU A 538 5.47 31.51 -22.88
CA LEU A 538 4.05 31.40 -23.26
C LEU A 538 3.12 31.24 -22.03
N VAL A 539 3.51 30.44 -21.03
CA VAL A 539 2.75 30.27 -19.76
C VAL A 539 2.62 31.54 -18.93
N ASP A 540 3.39 32.59 -19.24
CA ASP A 540 3.40 33.87 -18.52
C ASP A 540 2.58 34.97 -19.20
N SER A 541 1.83 34.60 -20.24
CA SER A 541 0.90 35.50 -20.93
C SER A 541 -0.34 35.79 -20.06
N MET A 542 -0.79 37.05 -20.09
CA MET A 542 -1.89 37.60 -19.31
C MET A 542 -3.21 37.70 -20.10
N SER A 543 -3.20 37.35 -21.38
CA SER A 543 -4.41 37.12 -22.20
C SER A 543 -4.18 35.98 -23.21
N GLN A 544 -5.26 35.52 -23.85
CA GLN A 544 -5.20 34.48 -24.88
C GLN A 544 -4.63 35.02 -26.20
N GLU A 545 -4.84 36.30 -26.49
CA GLU A 545 -4.35 37.02 -27.67
C GLU A 545 -2.84 37.25 -27.58
N GLU A 546 -2.30 37.62 -26.41
CA GLU A 546 -0.85 37.68 -26.17
C GLU A 546 -0.20 36.31 -26.38
N PHE A 547 -0.85 35.25 -25.90
CA PHE A 547 -0.39 33.87 -26.05
C PHE A 547 -0.34 33.44 -27.53
N ASP A 548 -1.45 33.62 -28.27
CA ASP A 548 -1.55 33.15 -29.65
C ASP A 548 -0.68 33.99 -30.60
N SER A 549 -0.50 35.29 -30.35
CA SER A 549 0.49 36.12 -31.07
C SER A 549 1.91 35.60 -30.83
N ARG A 550 2.32 35.41 -29.58
CA ARG A 550 3.66 34.88 -29.26
C ARG A 550 3.90 33.49 -29.82
N LEU A 551 2.88 32.62 -29.82
CA LEU A 551 2.99 31.29 -30.41
C LEU A 551 3.18 31.36 -31.93
N LYS A 552 2.48 32.27 -32.61
CA LYS A 552 2.66 32.53 -34.04
C LYS A 552 4.08 33.02 -34.36
N ASP A 553 4.65 33.91 -33.56
CA ASP A 553 6.03 34.40 -33.72
C ASP A 553 7.05 33.26 -33.51
N LEU A 554 6.82 32.40 -32.51
CA LEU A 554 7.65 31.24 -32.23
C LEU A 554 7.64 30.18 -33.33
N LYS A 555 6.67 30.19 -34.26
CA LYS A 555 6.59 29.24 -35.38
C LYS A 555 7.90 29.19 -36.18
N HIS A 556 8.35 30.33 -36.68
CA HIS A 556 9.59 30.41 -37.49
C HIS A 556 10.82 30.10 -36.64
N VAL A 557 10.89 30.71 -35.43
CA VAL A 557 11.96 30.48 -34.45
C VAL A 557 12.14 29.00 -34.08
N TRP A 558 11.07 28.19 -34.11
CA TRP A 558 11.11 26.76 -33.85
C TRP A 558 11.50 25.94 -35.08
N ILE A 559 11.04 26.31 -36.27
CA ILE A 559 11.41 25.68 -37.55
C ILE A 559 12.91 25.85 -37.82
N ASP A 560 13.43 27.08 -37.77
CA ASP A 560 14.82 27.39 -38.12
C ASP A 560 15.82 26.76 -37.15
N ARG A 561 15.37 26.47 -35.92
CA ARG A 561 16.19 25.94 -34.82
C ARG A 561 16.38 24.41 -34.88
N HIS A 562 15.53 23.66 -35.58
CA HIS A 562 15.68 22.21 -35.73
C HIS A 562 14.87 21.66 -36.91
N SER A 563 15.39 20.65 -37.62
CA SER A 563 14.70 20.00 -38.76
C SER A 563 13.33 19.37 -38.42
N GLN A 564 13.07 19.11 -37.14
CA GLN A 564 11.78 18.64 -36.61
C GLN A 564 10.97 19.74 -35.89
N GLY A 565 11.34 21.01 -36.08
CA GLY A 565 10.69 22.18 -35.50
C GLY A 565 9.25 22.36 -35.98
N GLN A 566 9.00 22.19 -37.28
CA GLN A 566 7.64 22.20 -37.84
C GLN A 566 6.77 21.09 -37.24
N SER A 567 7.32 19.88 -37.09
CA SER A 567 6.66 18.72 -36.48
C SER A 567 6.30 18.99 -35.00
N PHE A 568 7.20 19.64 -34.26
CA PHE A 568 6.93 20.03 -32.88
C PHE A 568 5.90 21.17 -32.77
N TYR A 569 5.97 22.18 -33.65
CA TYR A 569 5.02 23.29 -33.69
C TYR A 569 3.59 22.77 -33.92
N ASN A 570 3.39 21.91 -34.92
CA ASN A 570 2.08 21.31 -35.21
C ASN A 570 1.54 20.57 -33.99
N TYR A 571 2.36 19.68 -33.39
CA TYR A 571 2.01 18.97 -32.16
C TYR A 571 1.66 19.91 -30.99
N PHE A 572 2.39 21.02 -30.82
CA PHE A 572 2.16 21.95 -29.72
C PHE A 572 0.85 22.73 -29.92
N VAL A 573 0.57 23.18 -31.15
CA VAL A 573 -0.72 23.80 -31.49
C VAL A 573 -1.85 22.81 -31.22
N GLU A 574 -1.78 21.61 -31.79
CA GLU A 574 -2.84 20.58 -31.77
C GLU A 574 -3.12 20.00 -30.37
N TYR A 575 -2.09 19.75 -29.55
CA TYR A 575 -2.22 19.01 -28.28
C TYR A 575 -1.84 19.78 -27.01
N LYS A 576 -1.40 21.05 -27.09
CA LYS A 576 -0.87 21.79 -25.92
C LYS A 576 -1.35 23.24 -25.80
N SER A 577 -1.51 23.97 -26.91
CA SER A 577 -1.83 25.41 -26.90
C SER A 577 -3.06 25.75 -26.02
N GLU A 578 -4.21 25.14 -26.34
CA GLU A 578 -5.48 25.32 -25.64
C GLU A 578 -5.41 24.93 -24.15
N LEU A 579 -4.78 23.80 -23.82
CA LEU A 579 -4.61 23.35 -22.44
C LEU A 579 -3.77 24.33 -21.62
N ILE A 580 -2.75 24.93 -22.23
CA ILE A 580 -1.89 25.90 -21.55
C ILE A 580 -2.63 27.24 -21.38
N LYS A 581 -3.33 27.75 -22.40
CA LYS A 581 -4.15 28.96 -22.30
C LYS A 581 -5.20 28.85 -21.19
N LYS A 582 -5.96 27.74 -21.18
CA LYS A 582 -7.12 27.55 -20.29
C LYS A 582 -6.77 27.11 -18.87
N CYS A 583 -5.65 26.39 -18.66
CA CYS A 583 -5.35 25.77 -17.36
C CYS A 583 -3.98 26.16 -16.76
N MET A 584 -3.19 27.00 -17.44
CA MET A 584 -1.80 27.30 -17.04
C MET A 584 -1.29 28.72 -17.35
N SER A 585 -2.10 29.62 -17.92
CA SER A 585 -1.71 31.01 -18.19
C SER A 585 -1.52 31.81 -16.90
N ALA A 586 -0.76 32.92 -16.96
CA ALA A 586 -0.60 33.79 -15.79
C ALA A 586 -1.94 34.44 -15.38
N GLU A 587 -2.81 34.73 -16.35
CA GLU A 587 -4.20 35.15 -16.13
C GLU A 587 -4.96 34.14 -15.26
N VAL A 588 -5.01 32.87 -15.68
CA VAL A 588 -5.72 31.80 -14.96
C VAL A 588 -5.10 31.56 -13.59
N ARG A 589 -3.77 31.51 -13.46
CA ARG A 589 -3.10 31.37 -12.15
C ARG A 589 -3.43 32.52 -11.19
N THR A 590 -3.54 33.75 -11.70
CA THR A 590 -3.90 34.93 -10.89
C THR A 590 -5.36 34.84 -10.43
N LYS A 591 -6.29 34.47 -11.32
CA LYS A 591 -7.69 34.18 -10.96
C LYS A 591 -7.81 33.03 -9.96
N CYS A 592 -6.90 32.06 -10.00
CA CYS A 592 -6.77 30.96 -9.04
C CYS A 592 -6.03 31.32 -7.73
N GLY A 593 -5.77 32.60 -7.45
CA GLY A 593 -5.21 33.06 -6.18
C GLY A 593 -3.75 32.69 -5.92
N LEU A 594 -2.97 32.33 -6.95
CA LEU A 594 -1.56 31.90 -6.81
C LEU A 594 -0.56 33.06 -6.61
N GLU A 595 -0.98 34.13 -5.92
CA GLU A 595 -0.28 35.40 -5.71
C GLU A 595 0.00 36.20 -7.00
N PHE A 596 0.63 37.38 -6.85
CA PHE A 596 1.07 38.24 -7.96
C PHE A 596 2.52 38.70 -7.68
N PRO A 597 3.51 38.33 -8.51
CA PRO A 597 3.41 37.48 -9.70
C PRO A 597 2.96 36.04 -9.41
N PRO A 598 2.16 35.42 -10.30
CA PRO A 598 1.57 34.11 -10.05
C PRO A 598 2.61 33.00 -10.03
N LYS A 599 2.58 32.23 -8.95
CA LYS A 599 3.44 31.07 -8.74
C LYS A 599 2.96 29.89 -9.58
N ILE A 600 3.89 29.08 -10.08
CA ILE A 600 3.58 27.87 -10.86
C ILE A 600 2.76 26.85 -10.03
N TYR A 601 1.82 26.17 -10.68
CA TYR A 601 0.99 25.18 -9.99
C TYR A 601 1.67 23.80 -10.01
N THR A 602 1.72 23.12 -8.86
CA THR A 602 2.45 21.83 -8.76
C THR A 602 1.76 20.82 -7.83
N GLN A 603 1.68 19.57 -8.26
CA GLN A 603 1.08 18.44 -7.51
C GLN A 603 1.95 17.94 -6.33
N ASN A 604 2.94 18.74 -5.91
CA ASN A 604 3.85 18.45 -4.79
C ASN A 604 3.10 18.21 -3.46
N ALA A 605 1.92 18.83 -3.28
CA ALA A 605 1.04 18.63 -2.13
C ALA A 605 0.56 17.17 -2.05
N ASN A 606 -0.03 16.66 -3.14
CA ASN A 606 -0.44 15.27 -3.24
C ASN A 606 0.74 14.31 -3.17
N GLU A 607 1.84 14.55 -3.90
CA GLU A 607 3.04 13.70 -3.84
C GLU A 607 3.59 13.57 -2.41
N CYS A 608 3.55 14.66 -1.64
CA CYS A 608 3.92 14.65 -0.23
C CYS A 608 2.99 13.74 0.58
N MET A 609 1.67 13.98 0.56
CA MET A 609 0.69 13.17 1.30
C MET A 609 0.72 11.69 0.88
N HIS A 610 0.88 11.41 -0.42
CA HIS A 610 1.10 10.08 -0.97
C HIS A 610 2.34 9.40 -0.40
N SER A 611 3.42 10.14 -0.18
CA SER A 611 4.63 9.61 0.44
C SER A 611 4.49 9.41 1.96
N VAL A 612 3.71 10.23 2.67
CA VAL A 612 3.46 10.04 4.11
C VAL A 612 2.54 8.83 4.35
N LEU A 613 1.38 8.77 3.68
CA LEU A 613 0.42 7.66 3.80
C LEU A 613 1.07 6.30 3.49
N LYS A 614 1.85 6.22 2.40
CA LYS A 614 2.61 5.00 2.07
C LYS A 614 3.74 4.72 3.05
N GLY A 615 4.36 5.75 3.61
CA GLY A 615 5.36 5.62 4.67
C GLY A 615 4.78 5.00 5.94
N ASP A 616 3.58 5.42 6.35
CA ASP A 616 2.92 4.90 7.54
C ASP A 616 2.40 3.48 7.35
N ILE A 617 1.80 3.16 6.20
CA ILE A 617 1.47 1.78 5.80
C ILE A 617 2.74 0.88 5.81
N SER A 618 3.87 1.41 5.31
CA SER A 618 5.15 0.68 5.30
C SER A 618 5.69 0.41 6.72
N LYS A 619 5.39 1.27 7.70
CA LYS A 619 5.72 1.05 9.12
C LYS A 619 4.75 0.08 9.80
N SER A 620 3.44 0.18 9.52
CA SER A 620 2.40 -0.59 10.23
C SER A 620 2.24 -2.03 9.73
N LYS A 621 2.47 -2.25 8.43
CA LYS A 621 2.28 -3.54 7.74
C LYS A 621 3.57 -4.10 7.10
N GLY A 622 4.51 -3.23 6.72
CA GLY A 622 5.77 -3.58 6.07
C GLY A 622 5.84 -3.13 4.61
N ALA A 623 7.00 -2.63 4.17
CA ALA A 623 7.19 -1.87 2.92
C ALA A 623 6.88 -2.59 1.59
N SER A 624 6.58 -3.89 1.61
CA SER A 624 6.23 -4.70 0.43
C SER A 624 4.82 -5.32 0.49
N VAL A 625 4.04 -5.03 1.54
CA VAL A 625 2.68 -5.57 1.69
C VAL A 625 1.72 -4.79 0.79
N LYS A 626 0.96 -5.52 -0.03
CA LYS A 626 -0.21 -4.99 -0.74
C LYS A 626 -1.45 -5.23 0.10
N LEU A 627 -2.19 -4.16 0.37
CA LEU A 627 -3.44 -4.20 1.12
C LEU A 627 -4.60 -4.60 0.20
N ASP A 628 -5.60 -5.27 0.76
CA ASP A 628 -6.95 -5.26 0.19
C ASP A 628 -7.66 -3.91 0.48
N ALA A 629 -8.93 -3.78 0.09
CA ALA A 629 -9.66 -2.52 0.23
C ALA A 629 -10.06 -2.22 1.70
N TYR A 630 -10.35 -3.25 2.49
CA TYR A 630 -10.78 -3.14 3.88
C TYR A 630 -9.61 -2.83 4.82
N GLU A 631 -8.47 -3.49 4.61
CA GLU A 631 -7.22 -3.12 5.29
C GLU A 631 -6.81 -1.68 4.99
N PHE A 632 -6.90 -1.25 3.72
CA PHE A 632 -6.56 0.13 3.37
C PHE A 632 -7.55 1.15 3.95
N ALA A 633 -8.86 0.88 3.91
CA ALA A 633 -9.85 1.76 4.54
C ALA A 633 -9.53 2.00 6.03
N LYS A 634 -9.16 0.94 6.77
CA LYS A 634 -8.76 1.06 8.19
C LYS A 634 -7.45 1.81 8.41
N GLU A 635 -6.44 1.67 7.55
CA GLU A 635 -5.19 2.43 7.68
C GLU A 635 -5.35 3.90 7.24
N ALA A 636 -6.17 4.17 6.21
CA ALA A 636 -6.52 5.51 5.76
C ALA A 636 -7.34 6.27 6.81
N GLU A 637 -8.28 5.61 7.49
CA GLU A 637 -9.06 6.21 8.57
C GLU A 637 -8.15 6.64 9.74
N LYS A 638 -7.20 5.78 10.14
CA LYS A 638 -6.19 6.12 11.17
C LYS A 638 -5.33 7.30 10.74
N PHE A 639 -4.92 7.36 9.48
CA PHE A 639 -4.11 8.44 8.93
C PHE A 639 -4.86 9.79 8.99
N ILE A 640 -6.14 9.83 8.60
CA ILE A 640 -6.98 11.04 8.63
C ILE A 640 -7.30 11.45 10.07
N ARG A 641 -7.64 10.49 10.96
CA ARG A 641 -7.82 10.75 12.40
C ARG A 641 -6.55 11.32 13.05
N ARG A 642 -5.35 10.95 12.59
CA ARG A 642 -4.10 11.56 13.07
C ARG A 642 -3.95 13.02 12.60
N GLN A 643 -4.29 13.34 11.35
CA GLN A 643 -4.30 14.74 10.89
C GLN A 643 -5.32 15.60 11.69
N GLU A 644 -6.49 15.04 12.01
CA GLU A 644 -7.46 15.69 12.91
C GLU A 644 -6.87 15.91 14.32
N THR A 645 -6.11 14.95 14.85
CA THR A 645 -5.41 15.12 16.14
C THR A 645 -4.37 16.23 16.10
N GLU A 646 -3.57 16.36 15.04
CA GLU A 646 -2.63 17.49 14.89
C GLU A 646 -3.36 18.85 14.83
N ILE A 647 -4.50 18.92 14.13
CA ILE A 647 -5.35 20.13 14.09
C ILE A 647 -5.90 20.45 15.51
N LYS A 648 -6.35 19.44 16.26
CA LYS A 648 -6.81 19.60 17.65
C LYS A 648 -5.68 20.01 18.61
N MET A 649 -4.46 19.51 18.41
CA MET A 649 -3.29 19.90 19.20
C MET A 649 -2.84 21.35 18.92
N ALA A 650 -3.01 21.84 17.69
CA ALA A 650 -2.65 23.22 17.33
C ALA A 650 -3.41 24.29 18.16
N ILE A 651 -4.65 23.99 18.56
CA ILE A 651 -5.50 24.85 19.41
C ILE A 651 -4.88 25.05 20.80
N ILE A 652 -4.15 24.05 21.31
CA ILE A 652 -3.43 24.11 22.59
C ILE A 652 -1.91 24.35 22.42
N GLY A 653 -1.48 24.80 21.23
CA GLY A 653 -0.08 25.12 20.93
C GLY A 653 0.87 23.90 20.84
N LYS A 654 0.32 22.69 20.68
CA LYS A 654 1.07 21.42 20.58
C LYS A 654 1.01 20.87 19.14
N GLY A 655 1.79 19.82 18.86
CA GLY A 655 1.80 19.15 17.55
C GLY A 655 2.69 19.83 16.51
N GLU A 656 2.57 19.40 15.25
CA GLU A 656 3.35 19.92 14.12
C GLU A 656 2.80 21.27 13.57
N TYR A 657 1.57 21.63 13.94
CA TYR A 657 0.84 22.80 13.43
C TYR A 657 0.63 23.85 14.53
N LYS A 658 0.49 25.12 14.13
CA LYS A 658 0.15 26.24 15.00
C LYS A 658 -0.94 27.10 14.35
N LEU A 659 -1.74 27.80 15.16
CA LEU A 659 -2.63 28.86 14.68
C LEU A 659 -1.82 29.95 13.93
N LYS A 660 -2.39 30.55 12.88
CA LYS A 660 -1.88 31.81 12.31
C LYS A 660 -2.10 32.98 13.27
N GLU A 661 -1.37 34.10 13.12
CA GLU A 661 -1.58 35.30 13.97
C GLU A 661 -3.04 35.77 13.98
N GLU A 662 -3.70 35.73 12.83
CA GLU A 662 -5.12 36.07 12.65
C GLU A 662 -6.09 35.30 13.57
N TYR A 663 -5.72 34.13 14.10
CA TYR A 663 -6.63 33.24 14.85
C TYR A 663 -6.10 32.89 16.25
N GLN A 664 -5.19 33.68 16.83
CA GLN A 664 -4.64 33.41 18.17
C GLN A 664 -5.70 33.50 19.27
N GLU A 665 -6.83 34.19 19.07
CA GLU A 665 -7.95 34.21 20.03
C GLU A 665 -8.68 32.86 20.15
N LEU A 666 -8.37 31.90 19.28
CA LEU A 666 -8.82 30.51 19.39
C LEU A 666 -7.88 29.64 20.24
N PHE A 667 -6.72 30.15 20.64
CA PHE A 667 -5.78 29.43 21.51
C PHE A 667 -6.41 29.17 22.89
N VAL A 668 -6.18 27.95 23.41
CA VAL A 668 -6.58 27.58 24.77
C VAL A 668 -5.36 27.06 25.50
N ASP A 669 -5.02 27.66 26.65
CA ASP A 669 -3.96 27.17 27.53
C ASP A 669 -4.15 25.67 27.86
N GLU A 670 -3.03 24.94 27.88
CA GLU A 670 -3.00 23.50 28.10
C GLU A 670 -3.63 23.10 29.44
N ASN A 671 -3.35 23.85 30.51
CA ASN A 671 -3.90 23.56 31.84
C ASN A 671 -5.40 23.83 31.90
N SER A 672 -5.86 24.91 31.26
CA SER A 672 -7.27 25.25 31.07
C SER A 672 -8.00 24.22 30.21
N TYR A 673 -7.34 23.65 29.20
CA TYR A 673 -7.91 22.63 28.31
C TYR A 673 -8.05 21.26 29.01
N TRP A 674 -7.03 20.79 29.74
CA TRP A 674 -7.10 19.49 30.42
C TRP A 674 -8.06 19.47 31.61
N ARG A 675 -8.35 20.64 32.23
CA ARG A 675 -9.42 20.78 33.24
C ARG A 675 -10.84 20.69 32.68
N LYS A 676 -11.04 20.73 31.37
CA LYS A 676 -12.37 20.66 30.74
C LYS A 676 -12.86 19.22 30.59
N SER A 677 -14.17 19.02 30.73
CA SER A 677 -14.81 17.73 30.39
C SER A 677 -14.60 17.37 28.91
N GLU A 678 -14.86 16.13 28.53
CA GLU A 678 -14.81 15.71 27.12
C GLU A 678 -15.78 16.54 26.26
N SER A 679 -17.01 16.76 26.74
CA SER A 679 -18.01 17.59 26.07
C SER A 679 -17.58 19.06 25.92
N GLN A 680 -16.90 19.63 26.92
CA GLN A 680 -16.34 20.99 26.85
C GLN A 680 -15.13 21.07 25.90
N ARG A 681 -14.28 20.04 25.82
CA ARG A 681 -13.17 19.98 24.86
C ARG A 681 -13.66 19.84 23.42
N GLU A 682 -14.68 19.03 23.20
CA GLU A 682 -15.36 18.94 21.90
C GLU A 682 -16.09 20.25 21.54
N ALA A 683 -16.67 20.97 22.51
CA ALA A 683 -17.23 22.30 22.28
C ALA A 683 -16.17 23.35 21.88
N VAL A 684 -14.96 23.30 22.47
CA VAL A 684 -13.81 24.12 22.04
C VAL A 684 -13.45 23.83 20.58
N TYR A 685 -13.38 22.54 20.18
CA TYR A 685 -13.09 22.18 18.80
C TYR A 685 -14.19 22.64 17.83
N ARG A 686 -15.47 22.49 18.20
CA ARG A 686 -16.60 22.98 17.40
C ARG A 686 -16.61 24.50 17.26
N LYS A 687 -16.17 25.27 18.27
CA LYS A 687 -15.95 26.73 18.13
C LYS A 687 -14.89 27.02 17.06
N PHE A 688 -13.75 26.32 17.10
CA PHE A 688 -12.69 26.46 16.09
C PHE A 688 -13.17 26.09 14.67
N GLN A 689 -13.93 25.00 14.51
CA GLN A 689 -14.52 24.62 13.23
C GLN A 689 -15.49 25.69 12.70
N ARG A 690 -16.34 26.26 13.56
CA ARG A 690 -17.34 27.28 13.20
C ARG A 690 -16.77 28.68 12.94
N GLN A 691 -15.57 29.01 13.44
CA GLN A 691 -14.97 30.34 13.22
C GLN A 691 -14.86 30.65 11.72
N PRO A 692 -15.42 31.76 11.20
CA PRO A 692 -15.26 32.13 9.79
C PRO A 692 -13.79 32.38 9.43
N ILE A 693 -13.47 32.27 8.13
CA ILE A 693 -12.18 32.77 7.63
C ILE A 693 -12.21 34.30 7.76
N LYS A 694 -11.27 34.86 8.52
CA LYS A 694 -11.11 36.31 8.62
C LYS A 694 -10.64 36.88 7.29
N ILE A 695 -11.28 37.95 6.88
CA ILE A 695 -10.98 38.69 5.65
C ILE A 695 -11.12 40.17 5.98
N SER A 696 -10.26 41.01 5.40
CA SER A 696 -10.43 42.46 5.45
C SER A 696 -11.66 42.89 4.63
N GLY A 697 -12.71 43.33 5.32
CA GLY A 697 -13.82 44.11 4.75
C GLY A 697 -15.16 43.40 4.59
N ILE A 698 -16.07 43.73 5.53
CA ILE A 698 -17.53 43.82 5.45
C ILE A 698 -18.33 42.48 5.37
N GLU A 699 -19.47 42.46 6.08
CA GLU A 699 -20.37 41.35 6.43
C GLU A 699 -21.82 41.63 5.96
N HIS A 700 -22.69 40.60 5.87
CA HIS A 700 -24.15 40.60 6.20
C HIS A 700 -24.88 39.26 5.89
N ASP A 701 -26.15 39.12 6.33
CA ASP A 701 -26.80 37.90 6.90
C ASP A 701 -28.34 37.90 6.66
N GLU A 702 -29.21 36.86 6.85
CA GLU A 702 -29.18 35.38 6.98
C GLU A 702 -30.64 34.80 6.70
N ASP A 703 -31.00 33.57 7.14
CA ASP A 703 -32.38 33.02 7.37
C ASP A 703 -33.34 32.65 6.17
N LEU A 704 -34.39 31.77 6.24
CA LEU A 704 -35.09 31.00 7.32
C LEU A 704 -35.95 29.78 6.78
N THR A 705 -36.04 28.62 7.51
CA THR A 705 -37.14 27.55 7.58
C THR A 705 -37.76 26.86 6.32
N ALA A 706 -38.40 25.65 6.27
CA ALA A 706 -38.69 24.45 7.12
C ALA A 706 -39.23 23.28 6.17
N THR A 707 -39.98 22.17 6.44
CA THR A 707 -40.77 21.60 7.57
C THR A 707 -40.85 20.03 7.63
N SER A 708 -41.94 19.34 7.20
CA SER A 708 -42.23 17.87 7.38
C SER A 708 -43.25 17.32 6.31
N SER A 709 -43.82 16.08 6.25
CA SER A 709 -44.34 15.08 7.24
C SER A 709 -44.34 13.60 6.71
N ALA A 710 -45.18 12.66 7.21
CA ALA A 710 -45.16 11.19 6.90
C ALA A 710 -46.54 10.44 6.92
N ILE A 711 -46.58 9.12 6.60
CA ILE A 711 -47.71 8.14 6.81
C ILE A 711 -47.19 6.65 6.77
N ILE A 712 -48.00 5.64 7.18
CA ILE A 712 -47.52 4.33 7.72
C ILE A 712 -48.37 3.07 7.35
N PHE A 713 -47.69 1.90 7.13
CA PHE A 713 -48.14 0.47 7.24
C PHE A 713 -49.27 -0.09 6.31
N PRO A 714 -49.54 -1.44 6.26
CA PRO A 714 -48.92 -2.57 6.98
C PRO A 714 -48.36 -3.73 6.11
N VAL A 715 -47.39 -4.48 6.66
CA VAL A 715 -47.44 -5.90 7.13
C VAL A 715 -46.13 -6.11 7.91
N SER A 716 -46.16 -6.84 9.04
CA SER A 716 -45.03 -7.06 9.96
C SER A 716 -43.84 -7.81 9.33
N GLU A 717 -42.64 -7.56 9.85
CA GLU A 717 -41.38 -8.11 9.31
C GLU A 717 -40.83 -9.26 10.18
N GLU A 718 -41.35 -9.44 11.40
CA GLU A 718 -40.92 -10.40 12.43
C GLU A 718 -41.08 -11.88 12.02
N GLU A 719 -42.11 -12.23 11.25
CA GLU A 719 -42.42 -13.63 10.88
C GLU A 719 -41.53 -14.19 9.74
N SER A 720 -40.79 -13.31 9.07
CA SER A 720 -40.12 -13.64 7.79
C SER A 720 -38.95 -14.63 7.93
N GLN A 721 -38.22 -14.63 9.05
CA GLN A 721 -37.07 -15.51 9.37
C GLN A 721 -36.00 -15.66 8.25
N ILE A 722 -35.93 -14.72 7.31
CA ILE A 722 -34.96 -14.71 6.21
C ILE A 722 -33.72 -13.93 6.66
N VAL A 723 -32.67 -14.65 7.03
CA VAL A 723 -31.41 -14.06 7.54
C VAL A 723 -30.35 -13.81 6.45
N ASN A 724 -30.53 -14.37 5.26
CA ASN A 724 -29.59 -14.27 4.14
C ASN A 724 -29.90 -13.14 3.13
N VAL A 725 -31.05 -12.44 3.27
CA VAL A 725 -31.40 -11.24 2.49
C VAL A 725 -31.41 -10.03 3.43
N PRO A 726 -30.67 -8.94 3.14
CA PRO A 726 -30.64 -7.78 4.01
C PRO A 726 -32.03 -7.13 4.20
N PHE A 727 -32.39 -6.82 5.44
CA PHE A 727 -33.69 -6.27 5.86
C PHE A 727 -34.33 -5.26 4.89
N ARG A 728 -33.65 -4.14 4.55
CA ARG A 728 -34.21 -3.16 3.58
C ARG A 728 -34.49 -3.75 2.18
N ILE A 729 -33.66 -4.69 1.72
CA ILE A 729 -33.86 -5.37 0.42
C ILE A 729 -35.05 -6.33 0.49
N LEU A 730 -35.23 -7.03 1.61
CA LEU A 730 -36.41 -7.86 1.85
C LEU A 730 -37.68 -7.00 1.91
N SER A 731 -37.63 -5.89 2.64
CA SER A 731 -38.71 -4.90 2.73
C SER A 731 -39.08 -4.31 1.35
N ASP A 732 -38.10 -3.91 0.53
CA ASP A 732 -38.33 -3.46 -0.86
C ASP A 732 -38.87 -4.57 -1.78
N ILE A 733 -38.41 -5.82 -1.62
CA ILE A 733 -38.92 -6.99 -2.35
C ILE A 733 -40.39 -7.22 -1.99
N CYS A 734 -40.76 -7.17 -0.69
CA CYS A 734 -42.13 -7.29 -0.22
C CYS A 734 -43.01 -6.10 -0.67
N ARG A 735 -42.48 -4.86 -0.62
CA ARG A 735 -43.16 -3.65 -1.09
C ARG A 735 -43.48 -3.72 -2.58
N CYS A 736 -42.51 -4.06 -3.42
CA CYS A 736 -42.75 -4.23 -4.85
C CYS A 736 -43.61 -5.46 -5.17
N ALA A 737 -43.58 -6.52 -4.34
CA ALA A 737 -44.46 -7.68 -4.52
C ALA A 737 -45.94 -7.31 -4.26
N LYS A 738 -46.22 -6.45 -3.26
CA LYS A 738 -47.56 -5.90 -3.04
C LYS A 738 -48.04 -5.06 -4.24
N GLN A 739 -47.16 -4.25 -4.84
CA GLN A 739 -47.51 -3.46 -6.04
C GLN A 739 -47.81 -4.34 -7.26
N LEU A 740 -47.17 -5.51 -7.40
CA LEU A 740 -47.49 -6.49 -8.46
C LEU A 740 -48.82 -7.23 -8.23
N LEU A 741 -49.40 -7.12 -7.04
CA LEU A 741 -50.65 -7.77 -6.64
C LEU A 741 -51.82 -6.77 -6.48
N SER A 742 -51.60 -5.47 -6.71
CA SER A 742 -52.62 -4.42 -6.52
C SER A 742 -53.36 -4.00 -7.80
N GLU A 743 -53.03 -4.58 -8.95
CA GLU A 743 -53.67 -4.28 -10.24
C GLU A 743 -53.87 -5.58 -11.03
N ASP A 744 -55.09 -5.83 -11.51
CA ASP A 744 -55.40 -7.03 -12.29
C ASP A 744 -54.68 -7.03 -13.66
N GLY A 745 -54.11 -8.17 -14.02
CA GLY A 745 -53.33 -8.38 -15.26
C GLY A 745 -51.82 -8.35 -15.08
N ASN A 746 -51.28 -7.79 -13.99
CA ASN A 746 -49.83 -7.74 -13.72
C ASN A 746 -49.17 -9.12 -13.53
N ILE A 747 -49.96 -10.17 -13.34
CA ILE A 747 -49.55 -11.58 -13.38
C ILE A 747 -50.51 -12.31 -14.32
N THR A 748 -50.01 -12.87 -15.42
CA THR A 748 -50.82 -13.55 -16.44
C THR A 748 -50.14 -14.86 -16.87
N LEU A 749 -50.91 -15.91 -17.21
CA LEU A 749 -50.36 -17.15 -17.75
C LEU A 749 -49.75 -16.90 -19.16
N LEU A 750 -48.59 -17.46 -19.45
CA LEU A 750 -47.91 -17.26 -20.74
C LEU A 750 -48.77 -17.81 -21.91
N PRO A 751 -49.22 -16.96 -22.86
CA PRO A 751 -50.10 -17.41 -23.95
C PRO A 751 -49.47 -18.54 -24.78
N GLY A 752 -50.28 -19.57 -25.08
CA GLY A 752 -49.85 -20.75 -25.84
C GLY A 752 -49.14 -21.84 -25.02
N CYS A 753 -48.83 -21.62 -23.73
CA CYS A 753 -48.25 -22.65 -22.88
C CYS A 753 -49.31 -23.70 -22.46
N LYS A 754 -49.25 -24.90 -23.06
CA LYS A 754 -50.18 -26.01 -22.75
C LYS A 754 -50.00 -26.60 -21.34
N ASP A 755 -48.88 -26.34 -20.69
CA ASP A 755 -48.45 -27.00 -19.45
C ASP A 755 -48.91 -26.29 -18.17
N GLY A 756 -49.42 -25.05 -18.24
CA GLY A 756 -49.85 -24.26 -17.07
C GLY A 756 -48.73 -23.80 -16.13
N LYS A 757 -47.45 -23.99 -16.49
CA LYS A 757 -46.27 -23.78 -15.60
C LYS A 757 -45.55 -22.44 -15.81
N LEU A 758 -45.83 -21.72 -16.89
CA LEU A 758 -45.12 -20.49 -17.25
C LEU A 758 -46.02 -19.27 -17.09
N PHE A 759 -45.53 -18.27 -16.36
CA PHE A 759 -46.23 -17.03 -16.05
C PHE A 759 -45.42 -15.83 -16.53
N MET A 760 -46.11 -14.82 -17.02
CA MET A 760 -45.58 -13.50 -17.33
C MET A 760 -45.94 -12.56 -16.17
N VAL A 761 -44.94 -11.86 -15.64
CA VAL A 761 -45.10 -10.91 -14.53
C VAL A 761 -44.58 -9.54 -14.95
N ALA A 762 -45.37 -8.50 -14.70
CA ALA A 762 -45.05 -7.13 -15.06
C ALA A 762 -43.72 -6.65 -14.45
N ASN A 763 -43.06 -5.73 -15.16
CA ASN A 763 -41.77 -5.19 -14.79
C ASN A 763 -41.83 -3.66 -14.72
N PHE A 764 -42.11 -3.12 -13.53
CA PHE A 764 -42.22 -1.68 -13.28
C PHE A 764 -40.92 -0.86 -13.48
N ILE A 765 -39.80 -1.50 -13.85
CA ILE A 765 -38.56 -0.79 -14.25
C ILE A 765 -38.54 -0.57 -15.77
N SER A 766 -39.22 -1.42 -16.54
CA SER A 766 -39.33 -1.31 -17.99
C SER A 766 -40.58 -2.03 -18.48
N ASN A 767 -41.69 -1.30 -18.61
CA ASN A 767 -43.03 -1.83 -18.89
C ASN A 767 -43.13 -2.69 -20.17
N ASN A 768 -42.16 -2.57 -21.08
CA ASN A 768 -42.12 -3.31 -22.35
C ASN A 768 -41.27 -4.61 -22.30
N ASP A 769 -40.68 -4.98 -21.15
CA ASP A 769 -39.91 -6.23 -20.99
C ASP A 769 -40.33 -6.97 -19.69
N PRO A 770 -41.47 -7.67 -19.68
CA PRO A 770 -41.97 -8.40 -18.51
C PRO A 770 -41.13 -9.65 -18.23
N HIS A 771 -41.09 -10.05 -16.96
CA HIS A 771 -40.35 -11.22 -16.51
C HIS A 771 -41.12 -12.52 -16.74
N ILE A 772 -40.41 -13.57 -17.14
CA ILE A 772 -40.98 -14.92 -17.29
C ILE A 772 -40.57 -15.77 -16.09
N LEU A 773 -41.57 -16.38 -15.45
CA LEU A 773 -41.42 -17.23 -14.28
C LEU A 773 -41.88 -18.65 -14.58
N GLU A 774 -41.07 -19.63 -14.16
CA GLU A 774 -41.41 -21.05 -14.21
C GLU A 774 -41.81 -21.55 -12.82
N TYR A 775 -42.98 -22.17 -12.72
CA TYR A 775 -43.47 -22.87 -11.53
C TYR A 775 -43.27 -24.38 -11.68
N GLN A 776 -42.57 -25.00 -10.71
CA GLN A 776 -42.41 -26.44 -10.64
C GLN A 776 -43.13 -27.01 -9.41
N ALA A 777 -44.16 -27.82 -9.66
CA ALA A 777 -45.03 -28.41 -8.65
C ALA A 777 -44.43 -29.59 -7.84
N GLY A 778 -43.14 -29.89 -8.02
CA GLY A 778 -42.42 -30.91 -7.26
C GLY A 778 -41.89 -30.34 -5.93
N PRO A 779 -40.56 -30.32 -5.68
CA PRO A 779 -40.03 -29.53 -4.57
C PRO A 779 -40.35 -28.05 -4.85
N VAL A 780 -41.26 -27.45 -4.08
CA VAL A 780 -41.86 -26.14 -4.40
C VAL A 780 -40.79 -25.10 -4.70
N THR A 781 -40.65 -24.78 -6.00
CA THR A 781 -39.69 -23.81 -6.52
C THR A 781 -40.34 -23.00 -7.63
N ILE A 782 -40.15 -21.68 -7.53
CA ILE A 782 -40.53 -20.70 -8.54
C ILE A 782 -39.24 -20.05 -9.01
N CYS A 783 -38.95 -20.16 -10.30
CA CYS A 783 -37.75 -19.62 -10.92
C CYS A 783 -38.09 -18.39 -11.75
N CYS A 784 -37.56 -17.22 -11.40
CA CYS A 784 -37.55 -16.08 -12.29
C CYS A 784 -36.48 -16.26 -13.37
N ASP A 785 -36.66 -15.61 -14.52
CA ASP A 785 -35.66 -15.58 -15.58
C ASP A 785 -34.28 -15.04 -15.15
N LYS A 786 -33.30 -15.24 -16.04
CA LYS A 786 -31.91 -14.81 -15.89
C LYS A 786 -31.67 -13.33 -16.24
N LYS A 787 -32.72 -12.52 -16.45
CA LYS A 787 -32.62 -11.05 -16.51
C LYS A 787 -32.85 -10.44 -15.12
N CYS A 788 -33.65 -11.07 -14.27
CA CYS A 788 -34.05 -10.52 -12.97
C CYS A 788 -32.89 -10.43 -11.96
N SER A 789 -32.25 -9.26 -11.89
CA SER A 789 -31.08 -8.97 -11.03
C SER A 789 -31.24 -9.37 -9.57
N ARG A 790 -32.42 -9.14 -8.98
CA ARG A 790 -32.75 -9.55 -7.59
C ARG A 790 -32.78 -11.08 -7.45
N TYR A 791 -33.39 -11.79 -8.39
CA TYR A 791 -33.43 -13.26 -8.37
C TYR A 791 -32.03 -13.88 -8.58
N ILE A 792 -31.22 -13.32 -9.46
CA ILE A 792 -29.81 -13.74 -9.65
C ILE A 792 -29.01 -13.56 -8.35
N SER A 793 -29.22 -12.45 -7.64
CA SER A 793 -28.46 -12.10 -6.44
C SER A 793 -28.85 -12.90 -5.20
N PHE A 794 -30.14 -13.19 -5.01
CA PHE A 794 -30.67 -13.76 -3.77
C PHE A 794 -31.44 -15.08 -3.94
N ASN A 795 -31.69 -15.53 -5.17
CA ASN A 795 -32.68 -16.58 -5.48
C ASN A 795 -34.11 -16.22 -5.00
N LEU A 796 -34.38 -14.92 -4.81
CA LEU A 796 -35.63 -14.34 -4.33
C LEU A 796 -35.82 -12.95 -4.95
N CYS A 797 -37.01 -12.61 -5.44
CA CYS A 797 -37.33 -11.28 -5.95
C CYS A 797 -38.82 -10.95 -5.76
N GLN A 798 -39.24 -9.72 -6.07
CA GLN A 798 -40.65 -9.35 -5.96
C GLN A 798 -41.55 -10.22 -6.84
N HIS A 799 -41.08 -10.65 -8.02
CA HIS A 799 -41.87 -11.47 -8.94
C HIS A 799 -42.11 -12.88 -8.39
N THR A 800 -41.10 -13.52 -7.78
CA THR A 800 -41.29 -14.88 -7.22
C THR A 800 -42.14 -14.87 -5.95
N LEU A 801 -42.05 -13.82 -5.12
CA LEU A 801 -42.99 -13.64 -4.00
C LEU A 801 -44.42 -13.39 -4.51
N ALA A 802 -44.61 -12.44 -5.44
CA ALA A 802 -45.93 -12.11 -5.97
C ALA A 802 -46.58 -13.34 -6.63
N LEU A 803 -45.86 -14.09 -7.46
CA LEU A 803 -46.38 -15.33 -8.04
C LEU A 803 -46.64 -16.42 -7.00
N SER A 804 -45.80 -16.55 -5.95
CA SER A 804 -46.07 -17.50 -4.85
C SER A 804 -47.35 -17.19 -4.07
N GLN A 805 -47.70 -15.90 -3.95
CA GLN A 805 -48.94 -15.45 -3.31
C GLN A 805 -50.14 -15.62 -4.25
N TYR A 806 -50.00 -15.26 -5.52
CA TYR A 806 -51.01 -15.45 -6.58
C TYR A 806 -51.41 -16.93 -6.76
N LEU A 807 -50.45 -17.84 -6.62
CA LEU A 807 -50.67 -19.30 -6.66
C LEU A 807 -51.04 -19.91 -5.30
N GLY A 808 -51.19 -19.13 -4.22
CA GLY A 808 -51.58 -19.62 -2.89
C GLY A 808 -50.54 -20.49 -2.16
N ILE A 809 -49.29 -20.53 -2.62
CA ILE A 809 -48.20 -21.43 -2.15
C ILE A 809 -47.09 -20.73 -1.37
N PHE A 810 -47.27 -19.45 -1.05
CA PHE A 810 -46.31 -18.55 -0.37
C PHE A 810 -45.54 -19.21 0.79
N ASN A 811 -46.25 -19.78 1.77
CA ASN A 811 -45.64 -20.41 2.95
C ASN A 811 -44.77 -21.63 2.62
N SER A 812 -45.16 -22.42 1.62
CA SER A 812 -44.39 -23.58 1.14
C SER A 812 -43.14 -23.15 0.38
N TYR A 813 -43.24 -22.10 -0.45
CA TYR A 813 -42.11 -21.50 -1.16
C TYR A 813 -41.07 -20.90 -0.19
N LEU A 814 -41.50 -20.12 0.81
CA LEU A 814 -40.60 -19.56 1.83
C LEU A 814 -39.85 -20.65 2.62
N ASN A 815 -40.54 -21.72 3.03
CA ASN A 815 -39.90 -22.81 3.78
C ASN A 815 -38.94 -23.66 2.91
N SER A 816 -39.22 -23.78 1.61
CA SER A 816 -38.29 -24.35 0.62
C SER A 816 -37.02 -23.49 0.47
N TYR A 817 -37.20 -22.17 0.33
CA TYR A 817 -36.12 -21.19 0.23
C TYR A 817 -35.20 -21.19 1.45
N ARG A 818 -35.77 -21.07 2.67
CA ARG A 818 -35.03 -21.05 3.95
C ARG A 818 -34.08 -22.25 4.11
N LYS A 819 -34.46 -23.44 3.62
CA LYS A 819 -33.64 -24.67 3.70
C LYS A 819 -32.49 -24.73 2.69
N LYS A 820 -32.57 -24.01 1.58
CA LYS A 820 -31.71 -24.21 0.40
C LYS A 820 -30.52 -23.24 0.29
N TYR A 821 -30.59 -22.06 0.94
CA TYR A 821 -29.67 -20.93 0.69
C TYR A 821 -28.96 -20.39 1.94
N LYS A 822 -28.65 -21.25 2.91
CA LYS A 822 -28.16 -20.84 4.24
C LYS A 822 -26.71 -20.33 4.27
N ASP A 823 -25.77 -20.98 3.55
CA ASP A 823 -24.32 -20.86 3.83
C ASP A 823 -23.44 -20.55 2.59
N LYS A 824 -23.86 -19.70 1.64
CA LYS A 824 -23.00 -19.30 0.48
C LYS A 824 -23.19 -17.85 0.00
N CYS A 825 -22.09 -17.08 0.02
CA CYS A 825 -21.91 -15.90 -0.83
C CYS A 825 -20.40 -15.60 -1.02
N ASP A 826 -19.94 -15.43 -2.27
CA ASP A 826 -18.59 -14.96 -2.65
C ASP A 826 -18.82 -13.83 -3.66
N VAL A 827 -18.45 -12.60 -3.28
CA VAL A 827 -18.80 -11.37 -4.00
C VAL A 827 -17.56 -10.73 -4.60
N THR A 828 -16.40 -10.90 -3.97
CA THR A 828 -15.09 -10.46 -4.46
C THR A 828 -14.77 -11.12 -5.80
N ASN A 829 -15.04 -12.42 -6.02
CA ASN A 829 -14.77 -13.01 -7.34
C ASN A 829 -15.69 -12.47 -8.44
N LEU A 830 -16.96 -12.17 -8.12
CA LEU A 830 -17.89 -11.50 -9.05
C LEU A 830 -17.44 -10.07 -9.38
N ALA A 831 -17.11 -9.26 -8.36
CA ALA A 831 -16.65 -7.87 -8.49
C ALA A 831 -15.29 -7.71 -9.19
N ASN A 832 -14.56 -8.80 -9.40
CA ASN A 832 -13.27 -8.81 -10.10
C ASN A 832 -13.32 -9.54 -11.46
N ALA A 833 -14.48 -10.05 -11.88
CA ALA A 833 -14.67 -10.67 -13.19
C ALA A 833 -14.38 -9.68 -14.33
N ASN A 834 -13.79 -10.16 -15.42
CA ASN A 834 -13.41 -9.38 -16.61
C ASN A 834 -12.42 -8.20 -16.36
N MET A 835 -11.86 -8.04 -15.15
CA MET A 835 -10.96 -6.93 -14.80
C MET A 835 -9.48 -7.26 -15.04
N ALA A 836 -8.75 -6.34 -15.68
CA ALA A 836 -7.35 -6.51 -16.08
C ALA A 836 -6.39 -6.88 -14.92
N THR A 837 -5.45 -7.79 -15.19
CA THR A 837 -4.54 -8.41 -14.20
C THR A 837 -3.46 -7.48 -13.63
N ASN A 838 -3.23 -6.32 -14.26
CA ASN A 838 -2.18 -5.36 -13.88
C ASN A 838 -2.69 -4.08 -13.17
N ARG A 839 -3.99 -3.99 -12.86
CA ARG A 839 -4.60 -2.83 -12.19
C ARG A 839 -3.90 -2.40 -10.90
N GLY A 840 -3.92 -1.09 -10.62
CA GLY A 840 -3.21 -0.47 -9.49
C GLY A 840 -1.70 -0.25 -9.69
N LYS A 841 -1.11 -0.67 -10.83
CA LYS A 841 0.29 -0.39 -11.20
C LYS A 841 0.35 0.85 -12.11
N LYS A 842 1.37 1.71 -11.95
CA LYS A 842 1.59 2.85 -12.88
C LYS A 842 2.07 2.33 -14.24
N ALA A 843 1.52 2.85 -15.33
CA ALA A 843 1.98 2.55 -16.69
C ALA A 843 3.35 3.22 -16.96
N SER A 844 4.29 2.44 -17.52
CA SER A 844 5.71 2.78 -17.76
C SER A 844 6.59 3.01 -16.51
N LYS A 845 7.86 2.60 -16.59
CA LYS A 845 8.89 2.80 -15.55
C LYS A 845 9.57 4.18 -15.60
N ALA A 846 9.12 5.09 -16.47
CA ALA A 846 9.92 6.24 -16.91
C ALA A 846 10.00 7.44 -15.93
N THR A 847 9.04 7.58 -14.99
CA THR A 847 8.97 8.73 -14.06
C THR A 847 9.59 8.43 -12.68
N GLN A 848 10.85 7.98 -12.67
CA GLN A 848 11.68 7.91 -11.45
C GLN A 848 12.91 8.83 -11.54
N ARG A 849 12.67 10.14 -11.46
CA ARG A 849 13.73 11.15 -11.19
C ARG A 849 13.24 12.25 -10.26
N ARG A 850 13.08 11.92 -8.97
CA ARG A 850 12.86 12.90 -7.90
C ARG A 850 14.03 13.91 -7.88
N LYS A 851 13.78 15.17 -8.21
CA LYS A 851 14.73 16.30 -8.02
C LYS A 851 14.54 17.00 -6.66
N GLY A 852 14.03 16.27 -5.66
CA GLY A 852 13.68 16.79 -4.33
C GLY A 852 14.89 17.08 -3.45
N ALA A 853 15.63 18.15 -3.76
CA ALA A 853 16.72 18.68 -2.91
C ALA A 853 17.06 20.16 -3.17
N ALA A 854 16.89 20.64 -4.41
CA ALA A 854 17.50 21.92 -4.84
C ALA A 854 16.62 23.17 -4.67
N ASN A 855 15.29 23.02 -4.52
CA ASN A 855 14.37 24.15 -4.44
C ASN A 855 14.20 24.62 -2.99
N LYS A 856 15.14 25.44 -2.51
CA LYS A 856 15.06 26.12 -1.20
C LYS A 856 15.40 27.61 -1.30
N THR A 857 14.42 28.41 -1.71
CA THR A 857 14.28 29.83 -1.32
C THR A 857 12.82 30.24 -1.40
N SER A 858 12.41 31.12 -0.49
CA SER A 858 11.22 31.96 -0.62
C SER A 858 11.34 32.87 -1.84
N ILE A 859 10.19 33.36 -2.32
CA ILE A 859 10.11 34.44 -3.30
C ILE A 859 9.62 35.67 -2.53
N GLU A 860 10.46 36.67 -2.39
CA GLU A 860 10.03 38.04 -2.10
C GLU A 860 9.62 38.74 -3.41
N LEU A 861 8.89 39.84 -3.30
CA LEU A 861 8.24 40.53 -4.44
C LEU A 861 9.23 40.85 -5.58
N GLN A 862 8.79 40.64 -6.82
CA GLN A 862 9.56 40.95 -8.02
C GLN A 862 8.67 41.64 -9.06
N GLU A 863 9.19 42.70 -9.68
CA GLU A 863 8.52 43.39 -10.78
C GLU A 863 8.50 42.54 -12.06
N TYR A 864 7.48 42.78 -12.88
CA TYR A 864 7.40 42.27 -14.23
C TYR A 864 8.05 43.25 -15.20
N VAL A 865 8.90 42.74 -16.09
CA VAL A 865 9.30 43.45 -17.30
C VAL A 865 8.74 42.68 -18.49
N GLU A 866 8.25 43.40 -19.49
CA GLU A 866 7.85 42.84 -20.77
C GLU A 866 9.10 42.39 -21.57
N LYS A 867 8.91 41.70 -22.69
CA LYS A 867 9.96 41.65 -23.70
C LYS A 867 9.94 42.96 -24.49
N ASP A 868 10.61 43.97 -23.96
CA ASP A 868 11.41 44.80 -24.86
C ASP A 868 12.33 43.84 -25.63
N ILE A 869 12.27 43.93 -26.96
CA ILE A 869 13.32 43.37 -27.81
C ILE A 869 14.59 44.07 -27.35
N PRO A 870 15.66 43.35 -26.93
CA PRO A 870 16.81 44.00 -26.30
C PRO A 870 17.46 44.97 -27.29
N THR A 871 17.24 46.26 -27.05
CA THR A 871 18.03 47.34 -27.65
C THR A 871 19.48 47.01 -27.37
N GLN A 872 20.32 46.98 -28.41
CA GLN A 872 21.64 46.33 -28.33
C GLN A 872 22.65 47.16 -27.52
N ASP A 873 22.19 48.27 -26.96
CA ASP A 873 22.93 49.47 -26.63
C ASP A 873 23.11 49.64 -25.11
N GLN A 874 23.57 48.58 -24.45
CA GLN A 874 24.43 48.78 -23.28
C GLN A 874 25.75 49.37 -23.79
N PRO A 875 26.06 50.65 -23.49
CA PRO A 875 27.21 51.34 -24.06
C PRO A 875 28.52 50.82 -23.45
N PHE A 876 29.63 51.12 -24.11
CA PHE A 876 30.96 50.94 -23.53
C PHE A 876 31.34 52.23 -22.80
N HIS A 877 31.81 52.10 -21.56
CA HIS A 877 32.33 53.23 -20.77
C HIS A 877 33.86 53.20 -20.74
N LEU A 878 34.49 54.37 -20.70
CA LEU A 878 35.92 54.48 -20.45
C LEU A 878 36.24 54.22 -18.96
N THR A 879 37.34 53.50 -18.68
CA THR A 879 37.84 53.28 -17.31
C THR A 879 39.36 53.07 -17.32
N PHE A 880 40.02 53.28 -16.19
CA PHE A 880 41.42 52.89 -16.00
C PHE A 880 41.56 51.40 -15.60
N CYS A 881 42.71 50.80 -15.91
CA CYS A 881 43.08 49.42 -15.57
C CYS A 881 43.43 49.22 -14.08
N ALA A 882 42.43 49.28 -13.21
CA ALA A 882 42.58 48.99 -11.78
C ALA A 882 43.16 47.59 -11.53
N GLY A 883 43.97 47.45 -10.46
CA GLY A 883 44.89 46.32 -10.26
C GLY A 883 44.26 44.91 -10.21
N LEU A 884 42.96 44.80 -9.91
CA LEU A 884 42.21 43.53 -9.88
C LEU A 884 41.85 43.00 -11.29
N ILE A 885 41.89 43.83 -12.33
CA ILE A 885 41.50 43.47 -13.69
C ILE A 885 42.64 42.67 -14.37
N ARG A 886 42.36 41.44 -14.83
CA ARG A 886 43.40 40.51 -15.32
C ARG A 886 43.37 40.20 -16.83
N LYS A 887 42.19 40.02 -17.43
CA LYS A 887 42.05 39.58 -18.83
C LYS A 887 40.98 40.38 -19.59
N CYS A 888 41.24 40.66 -20.86
CA CYS A 888 40.27 41.23 -21.79
C CYS A 888 39.19 40.19 -22.12
N TYR A 889 37.92 40.54 -21.98
CA TYR A 889 36.80 39.63 -22.23
C TYR A 889 36.58 39.32 -23.73
N GLY A 890 36.97 40.24 -24.62
CA GLY A 890 36.87 40.06 -26.07
C GLY A 890 37.91 39.11 -26.67
N CYS A 891 39.20 39.26 -26.32
CA CYS A 891 40.28 38.43 -26.87
C CYS A 891 40.86 37.39 -25.89
N ASN A 892 40.41 37.35 -24.63
CA ASN A 892 40.88 36.47 -23.54
C ASN A 892 42.37 36.59 -23.15
N GLN A 893 43.13 37.50 -23.77
CA GLN A 893 44.52 37.82 -23.41
C GLN A 893 44.61 38.60 -22.09
N GLU A 894 45.80 38.59 -21.47
CA GLU A 894 46.06 39.29 -20.21
C GLU A 894 46.50 40.74 -20.40
N PHE A 895 46.02 41.62 -19.53
CA PHE A 895 46.41 43.03 -19.50
C PHE A 895 47.86 43.16 -19.02
N SER A 896 48.79 43.18 -19.98
CA SER A 896 50.24 43.23 -19.75
C SER A 896 50.67 44.48 -18.96
N LYS A 897 51.92 44.50 -18.49
CA LYS A 897 52.50 45.64 -17.73
C LYS A 897 52.43 46.99 -18.49
N LYS A 898 52.30 47.00 -19.82
CA LYS A 898 52.06 48.22 -20.62
C LYS A 898 50.67 48.81 -20.35
N HIS A 899 49.64 47.96 -20.22
CA HIS A 899 48.24 48.36 -19.98
C HIS A 899 47.95 48.76 -18.52
N ARG A 900 49.00 49.00 -17.72
CA ARG A 900 48.93 49.41 -16.31
C ARG A 900 49.77 50.67 -16.05
N LYS A 901 50.08 51.40 -17.12
CA LYS A 901 50.77 52.69 -17.10
C LYS A 901 50.19 53.60 -18.18
N SER A 902 49.92 54.84 -17.78
CA SER A 902 49.72 55.98 -18.69
C SER A 902 50.80 56.00 -19.80
N PRO A 903 50.43 56.20 -21.08
CA PRO A 903 49.09 56.56 -21.54
C PRO A 903 48.15 55.37 -21.88
N HIS A 904 48.59 54.13 -21.64
CA HIS A 904 47.92 52.93 -22.16
C HIS A 904 47.10 52.14 -21.12
N ASP A 905 46.84 52.72 -19.94
CA ASP A 905 46.00 52.14 -18.89
C ASP A 905 44.50 52.39 -19.06
N LEU A 906 44.07 53.03 -20.16
CA LEU A 906 42.68 53.10 -20.59
C LEU A 906 42.15 51.72 -21.05
N LEU A 907 40.94 51.38 -20.60
CA LEU A 907 40.18 50.19 -20.96
C LEU A 907 38.73 50.56 -21.31
N LEU A 908 38.06 49.68 -22.06
CA LEU A 908 36.61 49.74 -22.23
C LEU A 908 35.91 48.83 -21.20
N LYS A 909 34.84 49.33 -20.58
CA LYS A 909 34.03 48.65 -19.57
C LYS A 909 32.59 48.53 -20.05
N ARG A 910 32.01 47.33 -20.01
CA ARG A 910 30.59 47.08 -20.29
C ARG A 910 29.99 46.23 -19.17
N TYR A 911 28.79 46.56 -18.71
CA TYR A 911 28.05 45.67 -17.83
C TYR A 911 27.39 44.58 -18.68
N ASP A 912 27.75 43.32 -18.43
CA ASP A 912 27.32 42.21 -19.29
C ASP A 912 27.25 40.89 -18.51
N PHE A 913 26.57 39.89 -19.07
CA PHE A 913 26.43 38.56 -18.48
C PHE A 913 27.66 37.70 -18.80
N ARG A 914 28.59 37.62 -17.85
CA ARG A 914 29.91 37.03 -18.06
C ARG A 914 29.84 35.52 -18.29
N SER A 915 30.14 35.08 -19.50
CA SER A 915 30.41 33.69 -19.84
C SER A 915 31.77 33.24 -19.30
N TYR A 916 31.83 32.04 -18.71
CA TYR A 916 33.05 31.41 -18.21
C TYR A 916 32.93 29.88 -18.26
N PHE A 917 34.06 29.19 -18.48
CA PHE A 917 34.10 27.73 -18.37
C PHE A 917 34.16 27.30 -16.91
N SER A 918 33.38 26.29 -16.52
CA SER A 918 33.24 25.82 -15.14
C SER A 918 33.90 24.44 -14.96
N PRO A 919 35.14 24.35 -14.44
CA PRO A 919 35.91 23.10 -14.40
C PRO A 919 35.19 21.96 -13.67
N LYS A 920 34.52 22.28 -12.54
CA LYS A 920 33.75 21.31 -11.73
C LYS A 920 32.56 20.65 -12.44
N SER A 921 32.22 21.07 -13.67
CA SER A 921 31.13 20.48 -14.47
C SER A 921 31.45 20.40 -15.96
N ASN A 922 32.72 20.62 -16.35
CA ASN A 922 33.24 20.60 -17.71
C ASN A 922 32.35 21.25 -18.77
N CYS A 923 31.78 22.43 -18.47
CA CYS A 923 30.87 23.14 -19.37
C CYS A 923 30.94 24.66 -19.20
N GLN A 924 30.57 25.38 -20.26
CA GLN A 924 30.42 26.84 -20.26
C GLN A 924 29.15 27.24 -19.49
N LYS A 925 29.27 28.27 -18.66
CA LYS A 925 28.19 28.86 -17.85
C LYS A 925 28.25 30.37 -17.94
N THR A 926 27.13 31.01 -17.65
CA THR A 926 27.01 32.47 -17.59
C THR A 926 26.86 32.90 -16.13
N SER A 927 27.33 34.11 -15.77
CA SER A 927 27.08 34.70 -14.45
C SER A 927 25.57 34.90 -14.24
N LYS A 928 25.11 34.75 -13.00
CA LYS A 928 23.69 34.97 -12.65
C LYS A 928 23.27 36.43 -12.79
N ASN A 929 24.17 37.35 -12.48
CA ASN A 929 23.94 38.79 -12.54
C ASN A 929 24.87 39.38 -13.61
N MET A 930 24.52 40.54 -14.15
CA MET A 930 25.45 41.34 -14.96
C MET A 930 26.65 41.76 -14.11
N GLN A 931 27.84 41.76 -14.71
CA GLN A 931 29.09 42.14 -14.07
C GLN A 931 29.87 43.06 -15.00
N SER A 932 30.76 43.89 -14.45
CA SER A 932 31.68 44.68 -15.28
C SER A 932 32.63 43.74 -16.03
N THR A 933 32.43 43.65 -17.35
CA THR A 933 33.36 43.04 -18.30
C THR A 933 34.30 44.13 -18.82
N TYR A 934 35.57 43.78 -19.00
CA TYR A 934 36.63 44.72 -19.35
C TYR A 934 37.32 44.26 -20.63
N PHE A 935 37.62 45.20 -21.52
CA PHE A 935 38.22 44.97 -22.82
C PHE A 935 39.43 45.90 -22.99
N HIS A 936 40.39 45.51 -23.84
CA HIS A 936 41.40 46.48 -24.32
C HIS A 936 40.70 47.68 -24.96
N PHE A 937 41.32 48.86 -24.87
CA PHE A 937 40.92 50.04 -25.63
C PHE A 937 41.20 49.83 -27.11
N SER A 938 40.29 49.10 -27.77
CA SER A 938 40.38 48.64 -29.15
C SER A 938 39.00 48.24 -29.66
N ALA A 939 38.60 48.79 -30.82
CA ALA A 939 37.34 48.45 -31.46
C ALA A 939 37.22 46.95 -31.78
N GLU A 940 38.32 46.27 -32.12
CA GLU A 940 38.30 44.83 -32.44
C GLU A 940 37.92 43.97 -31.22
N CYS A 941 38.45 44.32 -30.04
CA CYS A 941 38.12 43.61 -28.80
C CYS A 941 36.64 43.76 -28.40
N ALA A 942 36.05 44.93 -28.64
CA ALA A 942 34.62 45.18 -28.39
C ALA A 942 33.73 44.56 -29.48
N ARG A 943 34.13 44.61 -30.76
CA ARG A 943 33.38 44.03 -31.90
C ARG A 943 33.20 42.53 -31.83
N ARG A 944 34.11 41.81 -31.15
CA ARG A 944 33.96 40.37 -30.83
C ARG A 944 32.73 40.05 -29.95
N LEU A 945 32.10 41.05 -29.32
CA LEU A 945 30.85 40.92 -28.57
C LEU A 945 29.71 41.77 -29.17
N VAL A 946 30.01 42.94 -29.73
CA VAL A 946 29.03 43.85 -30.36
C VAL A 946 29.53 44.22 -31.78
N PRO A 947 29.20 43.45 -32.83
CA PRO A 947 29.85 43.56 -34.14
C PRO A 947 29.79 44.94 -34.82
N ARG A 948 28.81 45.78 -34.47
CA ARG A 948 28.63 47.15 -34.99
C ARG A 948 29.26 48.25 -34.11
N PHE A 949 30.06 47.89 -33.10
CA PHE A 949 30.68 48.87 -32.20
C PHE A 949 31.67 49.80 -32.91
N GLU A 950 31.71 51.07 -32.48
CA GLU A 950 32.68 52.08 -32.91
C GLU A 950 33.16 52.89 -31.70
N MET A 951 34.41 53.38 -31.73
CA MET A 951 35.03 54.07 -30.59
C MET A 951 34.31 55.38 -30.23
N THR A 952 33.69 56.03 -31.23
CA THR A 952 32.80 57.19 -31.10
C THR A 952 31.60 56.95 -30.16
N HIS A 953 31.21 55.69 -29.94
CA HIS A 953 30.11 55.31 -29.03
C HIS A 953 30.59 54.99 -27.59
N VAL A 954 31.81 55.37 -27.22
CA VAL A 954 32.35 55.23 -25.86
C VAL A 954 31.93 56.42 -25.00
N ILE A 955 31.26 56.15 -23.89
CA ILE A 955 30.88 57.16 -22.91
C ILE A 955 32.06 57.41 -21.95
N VAL A 956 32.52 58.65 -21.89
CA VAL A 956 33.46 59.12 -20.86
C VAL A 956 32.68 59.88 -19.79
N HIS A 957 32.92 59.53 -18.53
CA HIS A 957 32.28 60.19 -17.37
C HIS A 957 33.18 61.31 -16.84
N ASN A 958 32.60 62.36 -16.24
CA ASN A 958 33.32 63.52 -15.72
C ASN A 958 34.46 63.13 -14.75
N GLU A 959 34.19 62.18 -13.85
CA GLU A 959 35.18 61.61 -12.92
C GLU A 959 36.44 61.09 -13.63
N ILE A 960 36.29 60.51 -14.83
CA ILE A 960 37.40 60.02 -15.67
C ILE A 960 38.05 61.19 -16.40
N LYS A 961 37.26 62.13 -16.93
CA LYS A 961 37.73 63.35 -17.64
C LYS A 961 38.73 64.15 -16.81
N GLU A 962 38.44 64.35 -15.53
CA GLU A 962 39.30 65.06 -14.57
C GLU A 962 40.63 64.33 -14.31
N GLN A 963 40.68 63.01 -14.54
CA GLN A 963 41.86 62.16 -14.38
C GLN A 963 42.64 61.91 -15.70
N LEU A 964 42.21 62.50 -16.83
CA LEU A 964 42.90 62.37 -18.12
C LEU A 964 44.17 63.23 -18.16
N LYS A 965 45.32 62.56 -18.20
CA LYS A 965 46.62 63.16 -18.52
C LYS A 965 46.70 63.52 -20.01
N GLU A 966 47.65 64.36 -20.38
CA GLU A 966 47.85 64.85 -21.74
C GLU A 966 47.93 63.71 -22.79
N GLY A 967 48.82 62.73 -22.59
CA GLY A 967 48.90 61.54 -23.44
C GLY A 967 47.66 60.61 -23.41
N HIS A 968 46.69 60.80 -22.50
CA HIS A 968 45.38 60.14 -22.61
C HIS A 968 44.48 60.87 -23.58
N LYS A 969 44.51 62.21 -23.56
CA LYS A 969 43.72 63.09 -24.44
C LYS A 969 44.11 62.85 -25.90
N GLU A 970 45.41 62.85 -26.20
CA GLU A 970 45.96 62.49 -27.51
C GLU A 970 45.40 61.15 -28.06
N ILE A 971 45.31 60.12 -27.22
CA ILE A 971 44.79 58.79 -27.62
C ILE A 971 43.27 58.82 -27.83
N LEU A 972 42.51 59.62 -27.07
CA LEU A 972 41.06 59.76 -27.26
C LEU A 972 40.74 60.59 -28.51
N ASP A 973 41.51 61.65 -28.76
CA ASP A 973 41.41 62.50 -29.96
C ASP A 973 41.70 61.70 -31.23
N GLN A 974 42.75 60.87 -31.23
CA GLN A 974 43.08 59.92 -32.31
C GLN A 974 41.93 58.94 -32.65
N HIS A 975 40.99 58.71 -31.73
CA HIS A 975 39.84 57.82 -31.92
C HIS A 975 38.51 58.59 -32.05
N ASN A 976 38.54 59.92 -32.20
CA ASN A 976 37.38 60.82 -32.26
C ASN A 976 36.40 60.68 -31.08
N ILE A 977 36.91 60.33 -29.89
CA ILE A 977 36.09 60.19 -28.69
C ILE A 977 35.96 61.56 -28.02
N LYS A 978 34.72 61.99 -27.79
CA LYS A 978 34.45 63.21 -27.01
C LYS A 978 34.50 62.87 -25.52
N TYR A 979 35.31 63.60 -24.76
CA TYR A 979 35.48 63.46 -23.31
C TYR A 979 35.26 64.79 -22.60
#